data_AF-A0A090LG85-F1
#
_entry.id   AF-A0A090LG85-F1
#
_cell.length_a   1.000
_cell.length_b   1.000
_cell.length_c   1.000
_cell.angle_alpha   90.00
_cell.angle_beta   90.00
_cell.angle_gamma   90.00
#
_symmetry.space_group_name_H-M   'P 1'
#
loop_
_entity.id
_entity.type
_entity.pdbx_description
1 polymer ?
#
loop_
_entity_poly.entity_id
_entity_poly.type
_entity_poly.pdbx_seq_one_letter_code
_entity_poly.pdbx_strand_id
1 'polypeptide(L)'
;MKRLINIDTDQGYKKGIEIASSVLKNNGVIAIPTDTIYGICSSLSNTDKIYDIKKREHCKPLGIFLPNIEAIDRVAIVPDSLKLLVGKLLPGPVTLLFKRSPLLPKSFNPGIDKIGIRIPESKFVQELVKNFGEPIAQTSANKSGATSNPTSIHHFSDLWEHLDLIIDGDNQFSNDNDEIFHPGSTIIDLTEVGYFSIIRNEKNKMSVDIVHMCKLFEEKYGTRPQWKVRCPGRVNLIGEHIDYSDYSVIPMAIDRAIFILGVECNENTLEIANVEKEIYPEKRFLLNDIEKWHGCNNPTWIDYYLCGWKGIIEFLSEGDDCKLKGMKLLVWGDIPPSSGVSSSSSVVCGSALMTLAIQTNGKHFEIINKGDFAELCAKSERYIGVEGGGMDQACEVLAQNGYVLKIDFKPLIARPISLPQDAIFAVIHSGSSHNKGSNNYYNQRVVECRLGAQIIAKKVNYKHWMNIRTLGQLSKEVFNNKCPNDMFNVAFENLKSANDGKYTREEVKEILEIDDSTLISTSLNSNTTEMKEFVITPRVYHCFSEANRVIEFEKACERNEISLMAALMNESHNSCKVLYECSCEELDSTVKICLESGFLAARLTGAGWGGCVIALTTIDMKEKLEEKVNILFWSHPSKGIDLTNIYVA
;
A
#
# COMPACT_ATOMS: atom_id res chain seq x y z
N MET A 1 42.20 29.54 9.37
CA MET A 1 40.89 30.22 9.45
C MET A 1 40.04 29.64 8.32
N LYS A 2 39.18 28.65 8.63
CA LYS A 2 38.39 27.90 7.64
C LYS A 2 37.40 28.86 6.97
N ARG A 3 37.30 28.82 5.64
CA ARG A 3 36.49 29.77 4.87
C ARG A 3 35.03 29.31 4.91
N LEU A 4 34.27 29.80 5.89
CA LEU A 4 32.82 29.82 5.82
C LEU A 4 32.40 31.00 4.94
N ILE A 5 31.56 30.78 3.93
CA ILE A 5 31.01 31.84 3.08
C ILE A 5 29.51 31.74 3.12
N ASN A 6 28.85 32.78 3.63
CA ASN A 6 27.41 32.93 3.51
C ASN A 6 27.05 33.48 2.12
N ILE A 7 26.11 32.84 1.42
CA ILE A 7 25.67 33.18 0.06
C ILE A 7 24.31 33.88 -0.02
N ASP A 8 23.70 34.24 1.11
CA ASP A 8 22.38 34.93 1.15
C ASP A 8 22.45 36.42 0.75
N THR A 9 23.66 36.92 0.48
CA THR A 9 23.89 38.27 -0.05
C THR A 9 24.42 38.18 -1.48
N ASP A 10 24.07 39.12 -2.36
CA ASP A 10 24.55 39.13 -3.76
C ASP A 10 26.09 39.09 -3.86
N GLN A 11 26.77 39.78 -2.95
CA GLN A 11 28.23 39.78 -2.87
C GLN A 11 28.77 38.43 -2.36
N GLY A 12 28.10 37.84 -1.37
CA GLY A 12 28.41 36.51 -0.85
C GLY A 12 28.23 35.41 -1.89
N TYR A 13 27.12 35.46 -2.65
CA TYR A 13 26.79 34.52 -3.72
C TYR A 13 27.87 34.49 -4.82
N LYS A 14 28.22 35.65 -5.39
CA LYS A 14 29.26 35.74 -6.44
C LYS A 14 30.63 35.26 -5.94
N LYS A 15 31.01 35.71 -4.74
CA LYS A 15 32.27 35.31 -4.10
C LYS A 15 32.28 33.82 -3.76
N GLY A 16 31.14 33.27 -3.35
CA GLY A 16 30.95 31.85 -3.07
C GLY A 16 31.23 30.99 -4.29
N ILE A 17 30.68 31.35 -5.46
CA ILE A 17 30.91 30.65 -6.73
C ILE A 17 32.40 30.69 -7.11
N GLU A 18 33.02 31.88 -7.09
CA GLU A 18 34.42 32.05 -7.48
C GLU A 18 35.38 31.25 -6.58
N ILE A 19 35.18 31.34 -5.27
CA ILE A 19 36.04 30.64 -4.30
C ILE A 19 35.79 29.14 -4.33
N ALA A 20 34.54 28.68 -4.38
CA ALA A 20 34.22 27.25 -4.49
C ALA A 20 34.81 26.62 -5.76
N SER A 21 34.67 27.29 -6.90
CA SER A 21 35.27 26.89 -8.17
C SER A 21 36.81 26.81 -8.08
N SER A 22 37.45 27.80 -7.44
CA SER A 22 38.90 27.79 -7.21
C SER A 22 39.36 26.66 -6.29
N VAL A 23 38.61 26.38 -5.21
CA VAL A 23 38.93 25.28 -4.28
C VAL A 23 38.81 23.93 -4.98
N LEU A 24 37.74 23.70 -5.75
CA LEU A 24 37.57 22.48 -6.54
C LEU A 24 38.68 22.29 -7.59
N LYS A 25 39.08 23.37 -8.29
CA LYS A 25 40.20 23.35 -9.25
C LYS A 25 41.54 22.99 -8.60
N ASN A 26 41.70 23.29 -7.32
CA ASN A 26 42.87 22.93 -6.52
C ASN A 26 42.70 21.58 -5.80
N ASN A 27 41.75 20.72 -6.22
CA ASN A 27 41.47 19.42 -5.60
C ASN A 27 41.14 19.52 -4.09
N GLY A 28 40.45 20.59 -3.71
CA GLY A 28 39.84 20.73 -2.39
C GLY A 28 38.48 20.04 -2.30
N VAL A 29 38.00 19.84 -1.08
CA VAL A 29 36.69 19.31 -0.76
C VAL A 29 35.83 20.43 -0.16
N ILE A 30 34.63 20.61 -0.69
CA ILE A 30 33.71 21.66 -0.26
C ILE A 30 32.40 21.07 0.26
N ALA A 31 31.75 21.74 1.20
CA ALA A 31 30.35 21.50 1.54
C ALA A 31 29.49 22.63 0.98
N ILE A 32 28.37 22.28 0.34
CA ILE A 32 27.45 23.24 -0.28
C ILE A 32 25.99 22.90 0.06
N PRO A 33 25.10 23.90 0.18
CA PRO A 33 23.67 23.67 0.27
C PRO A 33 23.13 23.17 -1.08
N THR A 34 22.06 22.35 -1.02
CA THR A 34 21.29 21.93 -2.21
C THR A 34 19.80 22.07 -1.93
N ASP A 35 18.95 21.72 -2.89
CA ASP A 35 17.49 21.69 -2.79
C ASP A 35 16.90 20.57 -1.92
N THR A 36 17.75 19.75 -1.31
CA THR A 36 17.32 18.67 -0.40
C THR A 36 18.10 18.69 0.90
N ILE A 37 19.43 18.64 0.81
CA ILE A 37 20.35 18.52 1.95
C ILE A 37 21.73 19.07 1.59
N TYR A 38 22.58 19.33 2.57
CA TYR A 38 23.98 19.68 2.31
C TYR A 38 24.73 18.51 1.63
N GLY A 39 25.48 18.85 0.58
CA GLY A 39 26.31 17.93 -0.19
C GLY A 39 27.80 18.20 0.05
N ILE A 40 28.58 17.11 0.19
CA ILE A 40 30.05 17.16 0.17
C ILE A 40 30.52 16.85 -1.24
N CYS A 41 31.37 17.74 -1.75
CA CYS A 41 31.70 17.79 -3.17
C CYS A 41 33.21 17.86 -3.41
N SER A 42 33.66 17.25 -4.51
CA SER A 42 35.05 17.32 -4.99
C SER A 42 35.11 17.30 -6.52
N SER A 43 36.29 17.54 -7.08
CA SER A 43 36.59 17.19 -8.47
C SER A 43 36.52 15.66 -8.66
N LEU A 44 36.24 15.21 -9.90
CA LEU A 44 36.24 13.78 -10.26
C LEU A 44 37.60 13.12 -10.08
N SER A 45 38.69 13.89 -10.12
CA SER A 45 40.07 13.43 -9.97
C SER A 45 40.50 13.23 -8.51
N ASN A 46 39.71 13.68 -7.54
CA ASN A 46 40.08 13.70 -6.13
C ASN A 46 38.98 13.12 -5.22
N THR A 47 38.32 12.06 -5.67
CA THR A 47 37.20 11.47 -4.92
C THR A 47 37.62 10.66 -3.71
N ASP A 48 38.86 10.20 -3.64
CA ASP A 48 39.37 9.41 -2.51
C ASP A 48 39.26 10.19 -1.19
N LYS A 49 39.48 11.52 -1.23
CA LYS A 49 39.27 12.37 -0.04
C LYS A 49 37.82 12.31 0.46
N ILE A 50 36.81 12.22 -0.42
CA ILE A 50 35.41 12.07 0.01
C ILE A 50 35.23 10.74 0.74
N TYR A 51 35.80 9.64 0.21
CA TYR A 51 35.71 8.34 0.86
C TYR A 51 36.38 8.34 2.24
N ASP A 52 37.57 8.95 2.36
CA ASP A 52 38.31 9.08 3.61
C ASP A 52 37.54 9.90 4.67
N ILE A 53 37.09 11.11 4.29
CA ILE A 53 36.33 12.02 5.17
C ILE A 53 35.08 11.34 5.71
N LYS A 54 34.41 10.57 4.85
CA LYS A 54 33.13 9.92 5.17
C LYS A 54 33.27 8.55 5.80
N LYS A 55 34.49 8.00 5.86
CA LYS A 55 34.75 6.57 6.13
C LYS A 55 33.80 5.68 5.31
N ARG A 56 33.64 6.03 4.03
CA ARG A 56 32.70 5.38 3.11
C ARG A 56 33.39 4.21 2.43
N GLU A 57 32.68 3.10 2.26
CA GLU A 57 33.16 1.96 1.49
C GLU A 57 33.22 2.30 0.00
N HIS A 58 34.31 1.94 -0.68
CA HIS A 58 34.49 2.18 -2.12
C HIS A 58 33.47 1.46 -3.01
N CYS A 59 32.77 0.45 -2.49
CA CYS A 59 31.67 -0.22 -3.19
C CYS A 59 30.39 0.64 -3.27
N LYS A 60 30.28 1.74 -2.51
CA LYS A 60 29.14 2.66 -2.54
C LYS A 60 29.48 3.85 -3.45
N PRO A 61 29.07 3.85 -4.73
CA PRO A 61 29.50 4.86 -5.69
C PRO A 61 29.07 6.28 -5.30
N LEU A 62 29.81 7.27 -5.78
CA LEU A 62 29.47 8.69 -5.67
C LEU A 62 28.58 9.12 -6.83
N GLY A 63 27.68 10.07 -6.58
CA GLY A 63 26.91 10.72 -7.62
C GLY A 63 27.69 11.88 -8.26
N ILE A 64 27.09 12.49 -9.28
CA ILE A 64 27.61 13.72 -9.91
C ILE A 64 26.55 14.80 -9.99
N PHE A 65 26.96 16.04 -9.75
CA PHE A 65 26.19 17.22 -10.12
C PHE A 65 26.50 17.64 -11.55
N LEU A 66 25.44 17.97 -12.29
CA LEU A 66 25.50 18.54 -13.63
C LEU A 66 24.80 19.91 -13.66
N PRO A 67 25.17 20.79 -14.60
CA PRO A 67 24.60 22.14 -14.65
C PRO A 67 23.19 22.14 -15.27
N ASN A 68 22.89 21.18 -16.15
CA ASN A 68 21.64 21.09 -16.91
C ASN A 68 21.47 19.70 -17.56
N ILE A 69 20.30 19.47 -18.17
CA ILE A 69 19.91 18.19 -18.77
C ILE A 69 20.79 17.88 -19.99
N GLU A 70 21.19 18.88 -20.77
CA GLU A 70 22.01 18.70 -21.97
C GLU A 70 23.40 18.13 -21.66
N ALA A 71 23.88 18.28 -20.42
CA ALA A 71 25.14 17.71 -19.98
C ALA A 71 25.08 16.20 -19.69
N ILE A 72 23.89 15.60 -19.58
CA ILE A 72 23.71 14.20 -19.20
C ILE A 72 24.34 13.24 -20.20
N ASP A 73 24.14 13.48 -21.50
CA ASP A 73 24.63 12.61 -22.58
C ASP A 73 26.17 12.52 -22.62
N ARG A 74 26.87 13.45 -21.95
CA ARG A 74 28.34 13.41 -21.83
C ARG A 74 28.82 12.38 -20.81
N VAL A 75 27.98 12.06 -19.83
CA VAL A 75 28.36 11.27 -18.64
C VAL A 75 27.57 9.97 -18.50
N ALA A 76 26.43 9.83 -19.16
CA ALA A 76 25.62 8.62 -19.18
C ALA A 76 25.08 8.28 -20.56
N ILE A 77 24.70 7.02 -20.73
CA ILE A 77 23.95 6.52 -21.87
C ILE A 77 22.45 6.59 -21.51
N VAL A 78 21.73 7.52 -22.12
CA VAL A 78 20.29 7.69 -21.91
C VAL A 78 19.52 7.18 -23.13
N PRO A 79 18.67 6.16 -22.97
CA PRO A 79 17.75 5.72 -24.02
C PRO A 79 16.82 6.86 -24.47
N ASP A 80 16.56 6.97 -25.78
CA ASP A 80 15.70 8.03 -26.33
C ASP A 80 14.29 8.02 -25.72
N SER A 81 13.76 6.83 -25.39
CA SER A 81 12.46 6.66 -24.73
C SER A 81 12.37 7.33 -23.35
N LEU A 82 13.50 7.58 -22.68
CA LEU A 82 13.56 8.15 -21.34
C LEU A 82 13.81 9.67 -21.34
N LYS A 83 14.15 10.29 -22.47
CA LYS A 83 14.47 11.73 -22.53
C LYS A 83 13.34 12.62 -22.03
N LEU A 84 12.08 12.29 -22.37
CA LEU A 84 10.92 13.02 -21.89
C LEU A 84 10.75 12.90 -20.37
N LEU A 85 10.99 11.71 -19.81
CA LEU A 85 10.91 11.47 -18.37
C LEU A 85 12.01 12.22 -17.62
N VAL A 86 13.24 12.20 -18.12
CA VAL A 86 14.37 12.94 -17.55
C VAL A 86 14.04 14.43 -17.43
N GLY A 87 13.49 15.03 -18.49
CA GLY A 87 13.09 16.44 -18.46
C GLY A 87 11.92 16.78 -17.54
N LYS A 88 11.15 15.79 -17.09
CA LYS A 88 10.11 15.97 -16.06
C LYS A 88 10.63 15.80 -14.63
N LEU A 89 11.74 15.09 -14.45
CA LEU A 89 12.28 14.74 -13.12
C LEU A 89 13.48 15.58 -12.69
N LEU A 90 14.22 16.15 -13.66
CA LEU A 90 15.37 17.01 -13.42
C LEU A 90 15.17 18.36 -14.13
N PRO A 91 15.62 19.49 -13.56
CA PRO A 91 16.17 19.64 -12.21
C PRO A 91 15.18 19.29 -11.10
N GLY A 92 15.68 18.94 -9.91
CA GLY A 92 14.83 18.73 -8.73
C GLY A 92 15.33 17.66 -7.75
N PRO A 93 14.47 17.28 -6.78
CA PRO A 93 14.81 16.41 -5.65
C PRO A 93 14.99 14.93 -6.01
N VAL A 94 15.34 14.58 -7.26
CA VAL A 94 15.58 13.21 -7.73
C VAL A 94 17.04 13.00 -8.16
N THR A 95 17.58 11.79 -7.95
CA THR A 95 18.85 11.31 -8.50
C THR A 95 18.54 10.14 -9.43
N LEU A 96 18.95 10.23 -10.69
CA LEU A 96 18.67 9.21 -11.71
C LEU A 96 19.93 8.38 -11.97
N LEU A 97 19.84 7.05 -11.86
CA LEU A 97 20.93 6.16 -12.24
C LEU A 97 20.77 5.72 -13.68
N PHE A 98 21.85 5.86 -14.45
CA PHE A 98 21.96 5.39 -15.82
C PHE A 98 23.23 4.57 -16.02
N LYS A 99 23.33 3.87 -17.15
CA LYS A 99 24.61 3.28 -17.57
C LYS A 99 25.62 4.38 -17.81
N ARG A 100 26.82 4.23 -17.27
CA ARG A 100 27.90 5.23 -17.38
C ARG A 100 28.35 5.38 -18.83
N SER A 101 28.67 6.60 -19.22
CA SER A 101 29.35 6.87 -20.49
C SER A 101 30.80 6.39 -20.44
N PRO A 102 31.34 5.81 -21.52
CA PRO A 102 32.78 5.52 -21.65
C PRO A 102 33.68 6.76 -21.56
N LEU A 103 33.13 7.97 -21.72
CA LEU A 103 33.86 9.24 -21.64
C LEU A 103 34.18 9.65 -20.20
N LEU A 104 33.51 9.08 -19.19
CA LEU A 104 33.83 9.35 -17.79
C LEU A 104 35.16 8.69 -17.39
N PRO A 105 36.02 9.37 -16.60
CA PRO A 105 37.27 8.81 -16.12
C PRO A 105 37.08 7.45 -15.45
N LYS A 106 37.90 6.45 -15.81
CA LYS A 106 37.86 5.10 -15.20
C LYS A 106 38.21 5.11 -13.71
N SER A 107 38.96 6.12 -13.26
CA SER A 107 39.29 6.33 -11.85
C SER A 107 38.08 6.71 -11.00
N PHE A 108 37.04 7.31 -11.61
CA PHE A 108 35.82 7.67 -10.91
C PHE A 108 34.85 6.49 -10.87
N ASN A 109 34.49 6.06 -9.66
CA ASN A 109 33.70 4.85 -9.36
C ASN A 109 34.25 3.60 -10.10
N PRO A 110 35.46 3.12 -9.75
CA PRO A 110 36.10 2.02 -10.47
C PRO A 110 35.29 0.73 -10.35
N GLY A 111 35.12 0.02 -11.47
CA GLY A 111 34.37 -1.25 -11.53
C GLY A 111 32.84 -1.11 -11.51
N ILE A 112 32.30 0.10 -11.38
CA ILE A 112 30.86 0.37 -11.40
C ILE A 112 30.45 0.83 -12.80
N ASP A 113 29.43 0.19 -13.36
CA ASP A 113 28.86 0.49 -14.69
C ASP A 113 27.68 1.47 -14.65
N LYS A 114 27.21 1.82 -13.45
CA LYS A 114 26.15 2.80 -13.20
C LYS A 114 26.70 4.16 -12.78
N ILE A 115 25.98 5.24 -13.10
CA ILE A 115 26.28 6.59 -12.63
C ILE A 115 25.03 7.30 -12.12
N GLY A 116 25.11 7.88 -10.91
CA GLY A 116 24.03 8.66 -10.31
C GLY A 116 24.12 10.12 -10.72
N ILE A 117 23.10 10.58 -11.45
CA ILE A 117 23.02 11.94 -11.99
C ILE A 117 22.08 12.78 -11.15
N ARG A 118 22.53 13.97 -10.77
CA ARG A 118 21.74 14.94 -10.03
C ARG A 118 21.90 16.34 -10.64
N ILE A 119 20.77 17.01 -10.86
CA ILE A 119 20.71 18.43 -11.22
C ILE A 119 19.79 19.08 -10.17
N PRO A 120 20.35 19.66 -9.08
CA PRO A 120 19.55 20.33 -8.06
C PRO A 120 18.78 21.54 -8.61
N GLU A 121 17.63 21.88 -8.04
CA GLU A 121 16.95 23.16 -8.30
C GLU A 121 17.75 24.37 -7.80
N SER A 122 18.68 24.17 -6.86
CA SER A 122 19.58 25.22 -6.37
C SER A 122 20.36 25.86 -7.52
N LYS A 123 20.05 27.13 -7.78
CA LYS A 123 20.73 27.95 -8.79
C LYS A 123 22.22 28.08 -8.49
N PHE A 124 22.58 28.15 -7.21
CA PHE A 124 23.97 28.18 -6.78
C PHE A 124 24.74 26.96 -7.29
N VAL A 125 24.18 25.75 -7.11
CA VAL A 125 24.85 24.52 -7.58
C VAL A 125 24.96 24.50 -9.10
N GLN A 126 23.89 24.85 -9.83
CA GLN A 126 23.91 24.87 -11.30
C GLN A 126 24.97 25.84 -11.84
N GLU A 127 25.07 27.03 -11.25
CA GLU A 127 26.03 28.06 -11.65
C GLU A 127 27.46 27.70 -11.24
N LEU A 128 27.65 27.10 -10.06
CA LEU A 128 28.94 26.58 -9.60
C LEU A 128 29.47 25.50 -10.54
N VAL A 129 28.65 24.51 -10.90
CA VAL A 129 29.06 23.45 -11.84
C VAL A 129 29.43 24.05 -13.19
N LYS A 130 28.64 25.03 -13.67
CA LYS A 130 28.93 25.75 -14.92
C LYS A 130 30.25 26.54 -14.86
N ASN A 131 30.54 27.21 -13.74
CA ASN A 131 31.77 27.99 -13.54
C ASN A 131 33.02 27.10 -13.33
N PHE A 132 32.83 25.96 -12.68
CA PHE A 132 33.88 24.95 -12.50
C PHE A 132 34.27 24.33 -13.85
N GLY A 133 33.29 24.05 -14.71
CA GLY A 133 33.48 23.63 -16.10
C GLY A 133 33.45 22.11 -16.31
N GLU A 134 33.33 21.32 -15.25
CA GLU A 134 33.29 19.86 -15.25
C GLU A 134 32.20 19.34 -14.28
N PRO A 135 31.74 18.07 -14.40
CA PRO A 135 30.87 17.47 -13.41
C PRO A 135 31.54 17.46 -12.02
N ILE A 136 30.75 17.69 -10.97
CA ILE A 136 31.24 17.69 -9.59
C ILE A 136 30.84 16.37 -8.92
N ALA A 137 31.80 15.62 -8.37
CA ALA A 137 31.51 14.44 -7.58
C ALA A 137 30.83 14.84 -6.28
N GLN A 138 29.79 14.10 -5.86
CA GLN A 138 29.03 14.45 -4.67
C GLN A 138 28.56 13.23 -3.87
N THR A 139 28.38 13.47 -2.57
CA THR A 139 27.58 12.65 -1.66
C THR A 139 26.91 13.55 -0.62
N SER A 140 25.90 13.04 0.08
CA SER A 140 25.29 13.78 1.19
C SER A 140 26.27 14.03 2.33
N ALA A 141 26.09 15.11 3.09
CA ALA A 141 26.95 15.42 4.24
C ALA A 141 26.74 14.49 5.45
N ASN A 142 25.71 13.62 5.46
CA ASN A 142 25.41 12.67 6.55
C ASN A 142 26.52 11.68 6.87
N LYS A 143 26.87 11.53 8.14
CA LYS A 143 27.71 10.40 8.58
C LYS A 143 27.07 9.09 8.11
N SER A 144 27.90 8.11 7.71
CA SER A 144 27.37 6.80 7.32
C SER A 144 26.59 6.19 8.50
N GLY A 145 25.30 5.93 8.31
CA GLY A 145 24.40 5.41 9.36
C GLY A 145 23.77 6.45 10.30
N ALA A 146 23.93 7.76 10.06
CA ALA A 146 23.23 8.78 10.85
C ALA A 146 21.73 8.86 10.52
N THR A 147 20.92 9.16 11.54
CA THR A 147 19.45 9.26 11.47
C THR A 147 18.94 10.64 11.10
N SER A 148 19.77 11.69 11.21
CA SER A 148 19.41 13.07 10.86
C SER A 148 20.01 13.49 9.51
N ASN A 149 19.23 14.25 8.74
CA ASN A 149 19.67 14.83 7.47
C ASN A 149 20.36 16.19 7.70
N PRO A 150 21.39 16.55 6.91
CA PRO A 150 22.24 17.69 7.14
C PRO A 150 21.61 18.91 6.45
N THR A 151 20.71 19.60 7.13
CA THR A 151 19.97 20.79 6.63
C THR A 151 20.54 22.09 7.19
N SER A 152 21.42 21.98 8.18
CA SER A 152 22.22 23.07 8.73
C SER A 152 23.70 22.69 8.70
N ILE A 153 24.58 23.69 8.56
CA ILE A 153 26.03 23.47 8.64
C ILE A 153 26.45 22.79 9.94
N HIS A 154 25.70 22.99 11.02
CA HIS A 154 25.98 22.41 12.33
C HIS A 154 25.76 20.88 12.38
N HIS A 155 24.90 20.33 11.51
CA HIS A 155 24.60 18.89 11.47
C HIS A 155 25.78 18.03 11.03
N PHE A 156 26.80 18.63 10.41
CA PHE A 156 28.04 17.97 10.00
C PHE A 156 29.28 18.71 10.54
N SER A 157 29.14 19.34 11.71
CA SER A 157 30.22 20.08 12.38
C SER A 157 31.46 19.22 12.68
N ASP A 158 31.28 17.90 12.82
CA ASP A 158 32.37 16.92 12.95
C ASP A 158 33.22 16.80 11.68
N LEU A 159 32.67 17.11 10.50
CA LEU A 159 33.40 17.05 9.24
C LEU A 159 34.14 18.35 8.91
N TRP A 160 33.87 19.45 9.62
CA TRP A 160 34.43 20.78 9.29
C TRP A 160 35.96 20.83 9.31
N GLU A 161 36.62 19.95 10.06
CA GLU A 161 38.09 19.86 10.10
C GLU A 161 38.71 19.34 8.82
N HIS A 162 37.93 18.62 8.02
CA HIS A 162 38.39 17.97 6.82
C HIS A 162 37.91 18.65 5.53
N LEU A 163 37.15 19.73 5.66
CA LEU A 163 36.61 20.50 4.53
C LEU A 163 37.44 21.76 4.29
N ASP A 164 37.76 22.03 3.02
CA ASP A 164 38.53 23.21 2.60
C ASP A 164 37.66 24.48 2.51
N LEU A 165 36.35 24.30 2.29
CA LEU A 165 35.36 25.37 2.18
C LEU A 165 33.98 24.89 2.62
N ILE A 166 33.27 25.73 3.36
CA ILE A 166 31.85 25.53 3.67
C ILE A 166 31.09 26.73 3.11
N ILE A 167 30.18 26.46 2.20
CA ILE A 167 29.19 27.43 1.73
C ILE A 167 27.96 27.26 2.61
N ASP A 168 27.43 28.35 3.13
CA ASP A 168 26.23 28.41 3.97
C ASP A 168 25.23 29.40 3.38
N GLY A 169 23.93 29.14 3.56
CA GLY A 169 22.84 29.94 2.99
C GLY A 169 22.05 29.19 1.90
N ASP A 170 21.38 29.96 1.04
CA ASP A 170 20.37 29.54 0.04
C ASP A 170 18.92 29.51 0.58
N ASN A 171 18.61 30.12 1.76
CA ASN A 171 17.28 30.28 2.41
C ASN A 171 16.25 29.12 2.33
N GLN A 172 16.64 27.94 1.85
CA GLN A 172 15.77 26.80 1.59
C GLN A 172 15.48 26.00 2.86
N PHE A 173 16.26 26.26 3.92
CA PHE A 173 16.15 25.62 5.23
C PHE A 173 15.80 26.63 6.34
N SER A 174 15.65 27.92 6.04
CA SER A 174 15.65 29.00 7.04
C SER A 174 14.26 29.48 7.49
N ASN A 175 13.19 28.77 7.15
CA ASN A 175 11.81 29.21 7.45
C ASN A 175 10.99 28.27 8.34
N ASP A 176 11.61 27.27 8.96
CA ASP A 176 10.91 26.42 9.91
C ASP A 176 11.83 26.03 11.06
N ASN A 177 11.27 26.00 12.28
CA ASN A 177 11.96 25.52 13.48
C ASN A 177 12.70 24.20 13.18
N ASP A 178 13.90 24.04 13.75
CA ASP A 178 14.94 22.99 13.55
C ASP A 178 14.52 21.49 13.58
N GLU A 179 13.24 21.14 13.38
CA GLU A 179 12.68 19.80 13.50
C GLU A 179 12.00 19.26 12.22
N ILE A 180 11.99 19.99 11.09
CA ILE A 180 11.48 19.42 9.83
C ILE A 180 12.51 18.45 9.24
N PHE A 181 12.16 17.16 9.18
CA PHE A 181 12.92 16.15 8.44
C PHE A 181 12.87 16.49 6.95
N HIS A 182 13.96 17.02 6.39
CA HIS A 182 14.10 17.17 4.94
C HIS A 182 14.55 15.84 4.35
N PRO A 183 13.74 15.15 3.52
CA PRO A 183 14.17 13.94 2.86
C PRO A 183 15.31 14.25 1.87
N GLY A 184 16.35 13.43 1.88
CA GLY A 184 17.37 13.42 0.83
C GLY A 184 16.78 13.07 -0.54
N SER A 185 17.61 13.09 -1.58
CA SER A 185 17.13 12.81 -2.94
C SER A 185 16.51 11.41 -3.12
N THR A 186 15.37 11.34 -3.80
CA THR A 186 14.83 10.05 -4.29
C THR A 186 15.79 9.48 -5.34
N ILE A 187 16.23 8.24 -5.18
CA ILE A 187 17.12 7.58 -6.15
C ILE A 187 16.30 6.62 -7.00
N ILE A 188 16.27 6.85 -8.32
CA ILE A 188 15.58 6.01 -9.30
C ILE A 188 16.62 5.37 -10.21
N ASP A 189 16.63 4.05 -10.29
CA ASP A 189 17.43 3.28 -11.23
C ASP A 189 16.70 3.10 -12.55
N LEU A 190 17.29 3.63 -13.62
CA LEU A 190 16.79 3.61 -14.99
C LEU A 190 17.79 2.90 -15.93
N THR A 191 18.65 2.02 -15.39
CA THR A 191 19.71 1.35 -16.17
C THR A 191 19.19 0.28 -17.11
N GLU A 192 18.02 -0.30 -16.84
CA GLU A 192 17.37 -1.30 -17.68
C GLU A 192 16.22 -0.67 -18.49
N VAL A 193 16.26 -0.83 -19.81
CA VAL A 193 15.23 -0.25 -20.68
C VAL A 193 13.91 -0.98 -20.44
N GLY A 194 12.86 -0.22 -20.14
CA GLY A 194 11.51 -0.76 -19.88
C GLY A 194 11.23 -1.08 -18.40
N TYR A 195 12.23 -0.99 -17.53
CA TYR A 195 12.10 -1.21 -16.10
C TYR A 195 12.67 -0.03 -15.31
N PHE A 196 12.12 0.24 -14.14
CA PHE A 196 12.73 1.16 -13.18
C PHE A 196 12.63 0.57 -11.78
N SER A 197 13.59 0.90 -10.92
CA SER A 197 13.49 0.62 -9.48
C SER A 197 13.73 1.89 -8.69
N ILE A 198 12.99 2.07 -7.60
CA ILE A 198 13.23 3.19 -6.68
C ILE A 198 14.13 2.66 -5.57
N ILE A 199 15.44 2.85 -5.70
CA ILE A 199 16.45 2.38 -4.72
C ILE A 199 16.28 3.10 -3.39
N ARG A 200 15.91 4.38 -3.43
CA ARG A 200 15.67 5.18 -2.24
C ARG A 200 14.47 6.08 -2.47
N ASN A 201 13.36 5.79 -1.80
CA ASN A 201 12.17 6.63 -1.83
C ASN A 201 12.10 7.50 -0.57
N GLU A 202 12.78 8.65 -0.55
CA GLU A 202 12.68 9.56 0.60
C GLU A 202 11.44 10.49 0.49
N LYS A 203 10.87 10.69 -0.71
CA LYS A 203 9.60 11.41 -0.86
C LYS A 203 8.41 10.71 -0.18
N ASN A 204 8.41 9.37 -0.08
CA ASN A 204 7.38 8.62 0.66
C ASN A 204 7.80 8.24 2.09
N LYS A 205 8.86 8.85 2.62
CA LYS A 205 9.28 8.69 4.02
C LYS A 205 9.08 9.97 4.85
N MET A 206 8.08 10.78 4.51
CA MET A 206 7.29 11.32 5.62
C MET A 206 6.58 10.13 6.23
N SER A 207 7.21 9.47 7.20
CA SER A 207 6.41 8.97 8.31
C SER A 207 5.75 10.22 8.85
N VAL A 208 4.53 10.49 8.40
CA VAL A 208 3.72 11.53 8.97
C VAL A 208 3.43 11.03 10.37
N ASP A 209 4.30 11.42 11.31
CA ASP A 209 4.08 11.08 12.68
C ASP A 209 2.82 11.82 13.16
N ILE A 210 2.28 11.33 14.26
CA ILE A 210 1.05 11.89 14.82
C ILE A 210 1.20 13.37 15.15
N VAL A 211 2.40 13.81 15.51
CA VAL A 211 2.71 15.20 15.85
C VAL A 211 2.54 16.08 14.62
N HIS A 212 3.06 15.66 13.48
CA HIS A 212 2.91 16.36 12.22
C HIS A 212 1.44 16.40 11.77
N MET A 213 0.70 15.29 11.87
CA MET A 213 -0.74 15.31 11.57
C MET A 213 -1.49 16.32 12.44
N CYS A 214 -1.19 16.38 13.74
CA CYS A 214 -1.82 17.32 14.67
C CYS A 214 -1.52 18.78 14.29
N LYS A 215 -0.27 19.08 13.90
CA LYS A 215 0.11 20.42 13.40
C LYS A 215 -0.68 20.80 12.15
N LEU A 216 -0.73 19.92 11.14
CA LEU A 216 -1.51 20.15 9.92
C LEU A 216 -3.01 20.31 10.21
N PHE A 217 -3.54 19.55 11.17
CA PHE A 217 -4.93 19.66 11.61
C PHE A 217 -5.20 21.03 12.25
N GLU A 218 -4.31 21.49 13.15
CA GLU A 218 -4.38 22.80 13.79
C GLU A 218 -4.28 23.95 12.79
N GLU A 219 -3.34 23.87 11.85
CA GLU A 219 -3.17 24.86 10.77
C GLU A 219 -4.43 24.96 9.90
N LYS A 220 -5.04 23.82 9.57
CA LYS A 220 -6.22 23.78 8.72
C LYS A 220 -7.47 24.29 9.44
N TYR A 221 -7.70 23.84 10.67
CA TYR A 221 -8.98 24.03 11.35
C TYR A 221 -8.96 25.05 12.48
N GLY A 222 -7.79 25.58 12.86
CA GLY A 222 -7.62 26.52 13.96
C GLY A 222 -7.89 25.91 15.34
N THR A 223 -7.95 24.58 15.45
CA THR A 223 -8.24 23.84 16.68
C THR A 223 -7.50 22.51 16.69
N ARG A 224 -7.26 21.97 17.88
CA ARG A 224 -6.57 20.68 18.04
C ARG A 224 -7.53 19.51 17.80
N PRO A 225 -7.05 18.39 17.22
CA PRO A 225 -7.83 17.16 17.16
C PRO A 225 -8.04 16.59 18.58
N GLN A 226 -9.18 15.94 18.82
CA GLN A 226 -9.46 15.26 20.09
C GLN A 226 -9.16 13.76 20.00
N TRP A 227 -9.53 13.15 18.88
CA TRP A 227 -9.46 11.71 18.70
C TRP A 227 -8.49 11.35 17.58
N LYS A 228 -7.81 10.22 17.76
CA LYS A 228 -7.03 9.53 16.74
C LYS A 228 -7.55 8.13 16.59
N VAL A 229 -7.92 7.75 15.38
CA VAL A 229 -8.14 6.35 15.00
C VAL A 229 -6.95 5.85 14.20
N ARG A 230 -6.46 4.66 14.52
CA ARG A 230 -5.55 3.87 13.67
C ARG A 230 -6.30 2.62 13.22
N CYS A 231 -6.47 2.43 11.92
CA CYS A 231 -6.99 1.18 11.35
C CYS A 231 -5.92 0.53 10.47
N PRO A 232 -5.41 -0.66 10.82
CA PRO A 232 -4.40 -1.33 10.00
C PRO A 232 -5.02 -1.80 8.69
N GLY A 233 -4.19 -2.02 7.67
CA GLY A 233 -4.56 -2.86 6.53
C GLY A 233 -4.46 -4.34 6.86
N ARG A 234 -4.59 -5.20 5.85
CA ARG A 234 -4.45 -6.64 6.02
C ARG A 234 -3.88 -7.34 4.80
N VAL A 235 -3.26 -8.48 5.01
CA VAL A 235 -2.92 -9.45 3.96
C VAL A 235 -3.65 -10.76 4.22
N ASN A 236 -4.08 -11.44 3.16
CA ASN A 236 -4.71 -12.74 3.26
C ASN A 236 -3.65 -13.83 2.98
N LEU A 237 -3.36 -14.68 3.97
CA LEU A 237 -2.36 -15.73 3.79
C LEU A 237 -2.90 -16.86 2.92
N ILE A 238 -4.17 -17.22 3.11
CA ILE A 238 -4.87 -18.25 2.34
C ILE A 238 -6.39 -18.13 2.54
N GLY A 239 -7.18 -18.55 1.54
CA GLY A 239 -8.63 -18.39 1.58
C GLY A 239 -9.13 -17.23 0.73
N GLU A 240 -8.70 -17.10 -0.53
CA GLU A 240 -9.21 -16.03 -1.40
C GLU A 240 -10.61 -16.35 -1.91
N HIS A 241 -11.47 -15.33 -2.03
CA HIS A 241 -12.78 -15.44 -2.69
C HIS A 241 -13.76 -16.48 -2.09
N ILE A 242 -13.56 -16.84 -0.82
CA ILE A 242 -14.44 -17.78 -0.10
C ILE A 242 -15.15 -17.16 1.11
N ASP A 243 -14.80 -15.93 1.49
CA ASP A 243 -15.39 -15.20 2.62
C ASP A 243 -16.87 -14.87 2.37
N TYR A 244 -17.23 -14.34 1.19
CA TYR A 244 -18.63 -14.18 0.79
C TYR A 244 -19.35 -15.50 0.50
N SER A 245 -18.63 -16.62 0.47
CA SER A 245 -19.19 -17.97 0.36
C SER A 245 -19.42 -18.62 1.73
N ASP A 246 -19.28 -17.88 2.83
CA ASP A 246 -19.39 -18.33 4.22
C ASP A 246 -18.36 -19.40 4.66
N TYR A 247 -17.19 -19.44 4.00
CA TYR A 247 -16.07 -20.29 4.42
C TYR A 247 -14.98 -19.48 5.10
N SER A 248 -14.29 -20.14 6.05
CA SER A 248 -13.25 -19.51 6.85
C SER A 248 -12.05 -19.09 6.01
N VAL A 249 -11.35 -18.05 6.49
CA VAL A 249 -10.14 -17.49 5.86
C VAL A 249 -9.03 -17.28 6.90
N ILE A 250 -7.77 -17.18 6.48
CA ILE A 250 -6.64 -16.89 7.37
C ILE A 250 -5.87 -15.63 6.93
N PRO A 251 -6.35 -14.44 7.32
CA PRO A 251 -5.61 -13.19 7.14
C PRO A 251 -4.79 -12.79 8.38
N MET A 252 -3.99 -11.74 8.22
CA MET A 252 -3.42 -10.98 9.33
C MET A 252 -3.43 -9.48 9.04
N ALA A 253 -3.63 -8.67 10.09
CA ALA A 253 -3.45 -7.24 10.00
C ALA A 253 -1.96 -6.90 9.83
N ILE A 254 -1.67 -5.87 9.04
CA ILE A 254 -0.29 -5.40 8.80
C ILE A 254 0.04 -4.18 9.66
N ASP A 255 1.32 -3.83 9.74
CA ASP A 255 1.81 -2.69 10.49
C ASP A 255 1.43 -1.35 9.85
N ARG A 256 1.24 -1.33 8.53
CA ARG A 256 0.67 -0.21 7.75
C ARG A 256 -0.79 0.07 8.13
N ALA A 257 -1.15 1.34 8.22
CA ALA A 257 -2.44 1.78 8.70
C ALA A 257 -2.94 3.08 8.05
N ILE A 258 -4.25 3.28 8.09
CA ILE A 258 -4.90 4.58 7.93
C ILE A 258 -5.00 5.21 9.33
N PHE A 259 -4.69 6.49 9.40
CA PHE A 259 -4.81 7.35 10.56
C PHE A 259 -5.87 8.42 10.29
N ILE A 260 -6.79 8.59 11.23
CA ILE A 260 -7.84 9.61 11.16
C ILE A 260 -7.77 10.43 12.42
N LEU A 261 -7.54 11.73 12.25
CA LEU A 261 -7.71 12.72 13.30
C LEU A 261 -9.09 13.32 13.21
N GLY A 262 -9.72 13.54 14.37
CA GLY A 262 -11.07 14.09 14.41
C GLY A 262 -11.36 14.90 15.66
N VAL A 263 -12.25 15.89 15.48
CA VAL A 263 -12.85 16.66 16.58
C VAL A 263 -14.31 16.94 16.25
N GLU A 264 -15.13 16.98 17.30
CA GLU A 264 -16.49 17.51 17.21
C GLU A 264 -16.44 19.00 16.86
N CYS A 265 -17.35 19.47 16.01
CA CYS A 265 -17.56 20.90 15.77
C CYS A 265 -19.03 21.28 16.01
N ASN A 266 -19.24 22.53 16.43
CA ASN A 266 -20.57 23.07 16.71
C ASN A 266 -21.38 23.40 15.44
N GLU A 267 -20.76 23.28 14.27
CA GLU A 267 -21.40 23.49 12.97
C GLU A 267 -22.18 22.25 12.53
N ASN A 268 -23.22 22.42 11.72
CA ASN A 268 -23.98 21.29 11.15
C ASN A 268 -23.27 20.70 9.91
N THR A 269 -21.98 20.43 10.01
CA THR A 269 -21.11 20.08 8.87
C THR A 269 -20.24 18.85 9.11
N LEU A 270 -19.94 18.15 8.01
CA LEU A 270 -18.93 17.11 7.92
C LEU A 270 -17.82 17.59 6.99
N GLU A 271 -16.63 17.83 7.54
CA GLU A 271 -15.45 18.29 6.80
C GLU A 271 -14.38 17.21 6.79
N ILE A 272 -14.08 16.70 5.60
CA ILE A 272 -13.13 15.60 5.40
C ILE A 272 -11.98 16.11 4.53
N ALA A 273 -10.77 16.06 5.07
CA ALA A 273 -9.55 16.40 4.34
C ALA A 273 -8.52 15.28 4.44
N ASN A 274 -7.54 15.33 3.54
CA ASN A 274 -6.42 14.41 3.51
C ASN A 274 -5.10 15.21 3.55
N VAL A 275 -4.07 14.66 4.17
CA VAL A 275 -2.72 15.25 4.15
C VAL A 275 -2.21 15.39 2.71
N GLU A 276 -2.52 14.44 1.83
CA GLU A 276 -2.14 14.44 0.42
C GLU A 276 -3.24 15.05 -0.47
N LYS A 277 -3.59 16.31 -0.23
CA LYS A 277 -4.72 17.02 -0.87
C LYS A 277 -4.75 16.99 -2.41
N GLU A 278 -3.57 16.90 -3.05
CA GLU A 278 -3.44 16.86 -4.51
C GLU A 278 -3.87 15.50 -5.10
N ILE A 279 -3.75 14.43 -4.31
CA ILE A 279 -4.17 13.06 -4.67
C ILE A 279 -5.61 12.81 -4.21
N TYR A 280 -5.94 13.31 -3.02
CA TYR A 280 -7.21 13.08 -2.33
C TYR A 280 -7.88 14.43 -2.01
N PRO A 281 -8.69 14.98 -2.95
CA PRO A 281 -9.36 16.25 -2.76
C PRO A 281 -10.27 16.26 -1.53
N GLU A 282 -10.28 17.36 -0.79
CA GLU A 282 -11.13 17.56 0.38
C GLU A 282 -12.59 17.85 0.02
N LYS A 283 -13.50 17.64 0.99
CA LYS A 283 -14.92 17.95 0.81
C LYS A 283 -15.59 18.35 2.12
N ARG A 284 -16.56 19.25 1.99
CA ARG A 284 -17.43 19.73 3.06
C ARG A 284 -18.87 19.44 2.71
N PHE A 285 -19.61 18.89 3.65
CA PHE A 285 -21.03 18.59 3.53
C PHE A 285 -21.82 19.26 4.64
N LEU A 286 -23.06 19.66 4.36
CA LEU A 286 -24.06 19.92 5.39
C LEU A 286 -24.66 18.58 5.84
N LEU A 287 -24.85 18.37 7.14
CA LEU A 287 -25.32 17.09 7.68
C LEU A 287 -26.68 16.67 7.08
N ASN A 288 -27.62 17.62 6.96
CA ASN A 288 -28.95 17.37 6.37
C ASN A 288 -28.91 16.96 4.88
N ASP A 289 -27.85 17.31 4.16
CA ASP A 289 -27.70 16.96 2.74
C ASP A 289 -27.06 15.59 2.58
N ILE A 290 -26.06 15.27 3.41
CA ILE A 290 -25.34 14.00 3.33
C ILE A 290 -26.15 12.83 3.88
N GLU A 291 -27.15 13.06 4.75
CA GLU A 291 -28.12 12.04 5.16
C GLU A 291 -28.84 11.35 3.98
N LYS A 292 -29.01 12.08 2.87
CA LYS A 292 -29.64 11.62 1.62
C LYS A 292 -28.71 10.81 0.71
N TRP A 293 -27.45 10.60 1.12
CA TRP A 293 -26.52 9.75 0.38
C TRP A 293 -26.86 8.28 0.64
N HIS A 294 -26.95 7.50 -0.45
CA HIS A 294 -27.40 6.10 -0.44
C HIS A 294 -26.41 5.16 -1.16
N GLY A 295 -25.14 5.55 -1.24
CA GLY A 295 -24.12 4.81 -1.96
C GLY A 295 -23.82 5.34 -3.36
N CYS A 296 -22.86 4.71 -4.04
CA CYS A 296 -22.44 5.07 -5.39
C CYS A 296 -21.86 3.87 -6.16
N ASN A 297 -21.90 3.94 -7.50
CA ASN A 297 -21.37 2.88 -8.38
C ASN A 297 -19.99 3.22 -8.99
N ASN A 298 -19.51 4.46 -8.84
CA ASN A 298 -18.20 4.88 -9.30
C ASN A 298 -17.52 5.71 -8.20
N PRO A 299 -16.91 5.04 -7.22
CA PRO A 299 -16.56 5.67 -5.96
C PRO A 299 -15.30 6.52 -6.02
N THR A 300 -15.35 7.64 -5.31
CA THR A 300 -14.18 8.42 -4.90
C THR A 300 -13.70 7.97 -3.52
N TRP A 301 -12.52 8.43 -3.09
CA TRP A 301 -11.99 8.10 -1.77
C TRP A 301 -12.91 8.52 -0.61
N ILE A 302 -13.69 9.59 -0.81
CA ILE A 302 -14.65 10.11 0.18
C ILE A 302 -15.83 9.16 0.35
N ASP A 303 -16.26 8.48 -0.70
CA ASP A 303 -17.40 7.57 -0.63
C ASP A 303 -17.12 6.39 0.31
N TYR A 304 -15.87 5.91 0.39
CA TYR A 304 -15.46 4.92 1.40
C TYR A 304 -15.56 5.47 2.83
N TYR A 305 -15.21 6.75 3.05
CA TYR A 305 -15.42 7.38 4.34
C TYR A 305 -16.92 7.41 4.69
N LEU A 306 -17.75 7.81 3.71
CA LEU A 306 -19.20 7.93 3.86
C LEU A 306 -19.87 6.59 4.17
N CYS A 307 -19.38 5.47 3.63
CA CYS A 307 -19.86 4.14 4.00
C CYS A 307 -19.82 3.94 5.53
N GLY A 308 -18.65 4.11 6.15
CA GLY A 308 -18.51 3.90 7.60
C GLY A 308 -19.26 4.93 8.43
N TRP A 309 -19.30 6.19 7.99
CA TRP A 309 -20.14 7.23 8.63
C TRP A 309 -21.63 6.85 8.60
N LYS A 310 -22.16 6.51 7.41
CA LYS A 310 -23.57 6.18 7.19
C LYS A 310 -24.01 4.99 8.03
N GLY A 311 -23.21 3.92 8.06
CA GLY A 311 -23.51 2.73 8.84
C GLY A 311 -23.64 3.02 10.35
N ILE A 312 -22.81 3.92 10.88
CA ILE A 312 -22.91 4.31 12.29
C ILE A 312 -24.09 5.23 12.54
N ILE A 313 -24.40 6.15 11.63
CA ILE A 313 -25.59 6.99 11.76
C ILE A 313 -26.85 6.13 11.78
N GLU A 314 -26.99 5.19 10.84
CA GLU A 314 -28.14 4.27 10.81
C GLU A 314 -28.25 3.45 12.10
N PHE A 315 -27.12 2.91 12.59
CA PHE A 315 -27.08 2.16 13.85
C PHE A 315 -27.49 2.99 15.07
N LEU A 316 -27.09 4.27 15.14
CA LEU A 316 -27.44 5.13 16.28
C LEU A 316 -28.89 5.67 16.17
N SER A 317 -29.40 5.88 14.96
CA SER A 317 -30.77 6.37 14.72
C SER A 317 -31.86 5.32 15.02
N GLU A 318 -31.52 4.04 15.11
CA GLU A 318 -32.46 2.98 15.54
C GLU A 318 -32.85 3.10 17.04
N GLY A 319 -32.20 3.97 17.82
CA GLY A 319 -32.33 4.04 19.28
C GLY A 319 -32.96 5.30 19.91
N ASP A 320 -32.94 6.47 19.23
CA ASP A 320 -33.60 7.72 19.65
C ASP A 320 -33.31 8.84 18.62
N ASP A 321 -33.99 9.98 18.72
CA ASP A 321 -33.77 11.21 17.92
C ASP A 321 -32.41 11.87 18.28
N CYS A 322 -31.30 11.19 17.96
CA CYS A 322 -29.95 11.68 18.24
C CYS A 322 -29.59 12.83 17.28
N LYS A 323 -29.43 14.03 17.84
CA LYS A 323 -28.91 15.18 17.09
C LYS A 323 -27.48 14.89 16.62
N LEU A 324 -27.30 14.79 15.31
CA LEU A 324 -25.99 14.56 14.69
C LEU A 324 -25.02 15.69 15.04
N LYS A 325 -23.83 15.30 15.48
CA LYS A 325 -22.72 16.23 15.73
C LYS A 325 -21.92 16.47 14.46
N GLY A 326 -21.53 17.73 14.24
CA GLY A 326 -20.58 18.10 13.20
C GLY A 326 -19.17 17.62 13.51
N MET A 327 -18.36 17.45 12.46
CA MET A 327 -17.04 16.81 12.56
C MET A 327 -16.05 17.44 11.59
N LYS A 328 -14.82 17.67 12.07
CA LYS A 328 -13.66 18.06 11.25
C LYS A 328 -12.61 16.96 11.30
N LEU A 329 -12.11 16.56 10.13
CA LEU A 329 -11.36 15.32 9.98
C LEU A 329 -10.14 15.51 9.08
N LEU A 330 -9.01 14.92 9.48
CA LEU A 330 -7.81 14.81 8.65
C LEU A 330 -7.38 13.35 8.56
N VAL A 331 -7.28 12.86 7.32
CA VAL A 331 -6.95 11.47 7.00
C VAL A 331 -5.54 11.39 6.39
N TRP A 332 -4.80 10.36 6.75
CA TRP A 332 -3.55 9.97 6.10
C TRP A 332 -3.34 8.46 6.26
N GLY A 333 -2.56 7.81 5.41
CA GLY A 333 -2.20 6.42 5.63
C GLY A 333 -0.99 5.99 4.82
N ASP A 334 -0.26 5.00 5.34
CA ASP A 334 0.91 4.39 4.68
C ASP A 334 0.58 3.01 4.06
N ILE A 335 -0.70 2.66 4.01
CA ILE A 335 -1.19 1.49 3.27
C ILE A 335 -1.10 1.78 1.76
N PRO A 336 -0.37 0.98 0.97
CA PRO A 336 -0.30 1.18 -0.47
C PRO A 336 -1.70 1.07 -1.11
N PRO A 337 -2.21 2.12 -1.78
CA PRO A 337 -3.57 2.12 -2.30
C PRO A 337 -3.72 1.13 -3.46
N SER A 338 -4.92 0.57 -3.64
CA SER A 338 -5.29 -0.30 -4.77
C SER A 338 -4.35 -1.50 -5.00
N SER A 339 -3.76 -2.00 -3.92
CA SER A 339 -2.71 -3.01 -3.95
C SER A 339 -3.15 -4.36 -3.37
N GLY A 340 -4.44 -4.56 -3.13
CA GLY A 340 -4.95 -5.82 -2.56
C GLY A 340 -4.68 -6.01 -1.07
N VAL A 341 -4.22 -4.97 -0.35
CA VAL A 341 -3.97 -4.98 1.11
C VAL A 341 -5.01 -4.21 1.96
N SER A 342 -6.19 -3.96 1.38
CA SER A 342 -7.40 -3.37 2.02
C SER A 342 -7.33 -1.93 2.50
N SER A 343 -6.69 -1.04 1.73
CA SER A 343 -6.80 0.39 2.03
C SER A 343 -8.25 0.92 2.07
N SER A 344 -9.18 0.33 1.30
CA SER A 344 -10.60 0.75 1.30
C SER A 344 -11.33 0.41 2.60
N SER A 345 -11.26 -0.84 3.02
CA SER A 345 -11.89 -1.32 4.26
C SER A 345 -11.31 -0.61 5.48
N SER A 346 -9.99 -0.34 5.48
CA SER A 346 -9.35 0.43 6.54
C SER A 346 -9.93 1.85 6.68
N VAL A 347 -10.29 2.50 5.57
CA VAL A 347 -10.97 3.80 5.58
C VAL A 347 -12.39 3.66 6.12
N VAL A 348 -13.14 2.62 5.71
CA VAL A 348 -14.51 2.36 6.19
C VAL A 348 -14.53 2.08 7.69
N CYS A 349 -13.71 1.15 8.18
CA CYS A 349 -13.61 0.81 9.59
C CYS A 349 -13.09 1.98 10.42
N GLY A 350 -12.09 2.71 9.90
CA GLY A 350 -11.57 3.92 10.51
C GLY A 350 -12.63 5.02 10.64
N SER A 351 -13.39 5.28 9.58
CA SER A 351 -14.41 6.33 9.55
C SER A 351 -15.60 5.97 10.44
N ALA A 352 -16.00 4.69 10.47
CA ALA A 352 -17.02 4.19 11.39
C ALA A 352 -16.57 4.39 12.85
N LEU A 353 -15.36 3.99 13.21
CA LEU A 353 -14.89 4.15 14.59
C LEU A 353 -14.76 5.62 15.00
N MET A 354 -14.26 6.48 14.10
CA MET A 354 -14.18 7.93 14.34
C MET A 354 -15.56 8.55 14.52
N THR A 355 -16.51 8.17 13.65
CA THR A 355 -17.91 8.62 13.72
C THR A 355 -18.52 8.23 15.05
N LEU A 356 -18.42 6.95 15.40
CA LEU A 356 -18.95 6.42 16.65
C LEU A 356 -18.31 7.10 17.86
N ALA A 357 -16.99 7.31 17.87
CA ALA A 357 -16.27 7.98 18.95
C ALA A 357 -16.76 9.41 19.18
N ILE A 358 -16.96 10.22 18.13
CA ILE A 358 -17.42 11.61 18.29
C ILE A 358 -18.90 11.66 18.66
N GLN A 359 -19.76 10.85 18.03
CA GLN A 359 -21.20 10.82 18.36
C GLN A 359 -21.44 10.38 19.82
N THR A 360 -20.59 9.51 20.35
CA THR A 360 -20.78 8.89 21.69
C THR A 360 -19.80 9.39 22.74
N ASN A 361 -18.98 10.39 22.41
CA ASN A 361 -17.91 10.91 23.27
C ASN A 361 -16.97 9.82 23.81
N GLY A 362 -16.54 8.92 22.93
CA GLY A 362 -15.56 7.88 23.21
C GLY A 362 -16.12 6.56 23.75
N LYS A 363 -17.44 6.41 23.91
CA LYS A 363 -18.08 5.18 24.45
C LYS A 363 -18.31 4.05 23.42
N HIS A 364 -17.62 4.11 22.30
CA HIS A 364 -17.75 3.20 21.16
C HIS A 364 -17.92 1.71 21.50
N PHE A 365 -16.92 1.02 22.07
CA PHE A 365 -17.01 -0.42 22.35
C PHE A 365 -17.81 -0.79 23.61
N GLU A 366 -18.35 0.21 24.32
CA GLU A 366 -19.39 0.00 25.34
C GLU A 366 -20.78 -0.13 24.69
N ILE A 367 -20.96 0.45 23.50
CA ILE A 367 -22.23 0.51 22.77
C ILE A 367 -22.36 -0.65 21.76
N ILE A 368 -21.26 -1.00 21.09
CA ILE A 368 -21.22 -2.10 20.12
C ILE A 368 -19.94 -2.92 20.33
N ASN A 369 -20.05 -4.25 20.44
CA ASN A 369 -18.85 -5.07 20.55
C ASN A 369 -18.08 -5.12 19.23
N LYS A 370 -16.79 -5.49 19.27
CA LYS A 370 -15.92 -5.48 18.09
C LYS A 370 -16.41 -6.39 16.94
N GLY A 371 -17.06 -7.52 17.25
CA GLY A 371 -17.59 -8.44 16.25
C GLY A 371 -18.74 -7.80 15.46
N ASP A 372 -19.73 -7.29 16.19
CA ASP A 372 -20.88 -6.60 15.59
C ASP A 372 -20.44 -5.33 14.84
N PHE A 373 -19.43 -4.62 15.36
CA PHE A 373 -18.83 -3.47 14.68
C PHE A 373 -18.17 -3.87 13.34
N ALA A 374 -17.45 -4.99 13.31
CA ALA A 374 -16.85 -5.48 12.07
C ALA A 374 -17.92 -5.89 11.04
N GLU A 375 -18.99 -6.56 11.47
CA GLU A 375 -20.12 -6.91 10.60
C GLU A 375 -20.84 -5.67 10.07
N LEU A 376 -21.02 -4.64 10.91
CA LEU A 376 -21.58 -3.35 10.51
C LEU A 376 -20.70 -2.72 9.43
N CYS A 377 -19.39 -2.65 9.62
CA CYS A 377 -18.47 -2.10 8.61
C CYS A 377 -18.53 -2.88 7.29
N ALA A 378 -18.60 -4.22 7.36
CA ALA A 378 -18.70 -5.06 6.17
C ALA A 378 -19.99 -4.83 5.39
N LYS A 379 -21.13 -4.64 6.08
CA LYS A 379 -22.41 -4.27 5.45
C LYS A 379 -22.33 -2.87 4.83
N SER A 380 -21.76 -1.92 5.55
CA SER A 380 -21.63 -0.52 5.12
C SER A 380 -20.75 -0.35 3.89
N GLU A 381 -19.67 -1.11 3.74
CA GLU A 381 -18.81 -1.01 2.55
C GLU A 381 -19.55 -1.36 1.25
N ARG A 382 -20.64 -2.15 1.32
CA ARG A 382 -21.47 -2.49 0.15
C ARG A 382 -22.21 -1.31 -0.46
N TYR A 383 -22.34 -0.18 0.26
CA TYR A 383 -22.84 1.07 -0.33
C TYR A 383 -21.98 1.55 -1.52
N ILE A 384 -20.76 1.02 -1.67
CA ILE A 384 -19.87 1.29 -2.81
C ILE A 384 -20.20 0.46 -4.07
N GLY A 385 -21.20 -0.42 -4.01
CA GLY A 385 -21.63 -1.28 -5.12
C GLY A 385 -20.88 -2.62 -5.27
N VAL A 386 -19.96 -2.92 -4.35
CA VAL A 386 -19.19 -4.18 -4.32
C VAL A 386 -19.81 -5.14 -3.30
N GLU A 387 -20.19 -6.34 -3.73
CA GLU A 387 -20.77 -7.38 -2.89
C GLU A 387 -19.69 -8.20 -2.15
N GLY A 388 -18.83 -7.49 -1.41
CA GLY A 388 -17.74 -8.06 -0.63
C GLY A 388 -18.23 -8.94 0.54
N GLY A 389 -17.36 -9.87 0.94
CA GLY A 389 -17.49 -10.57 2.22
C GLY A 389 -17.06 -9.69 3.41
N GLY A 390 -16.75 -10.34 4.53
CA GLY A 390 -16.41 -9.66 5.80
C GLY A 390 -14.97 -9.83 6.25
N MET A 391 -14.10 -10.44 5.44
CA MET A 391 -12.72 -10.77 5.84
C MET A 391 -11.93 -9.53 6.22
N ASP A 392 -11.97 -8.51 5.37
CA ASP A 392 -11.12 -7.32 5.48
C ASP A 392 -11.43 -6.61 6.80
N GLN A 393 -12.69 -6.26 7.01
CA GLN A 393 -13.18 -5.53 8.18
C GLN A 393 -13.01 -6.35 9.46
N ALA A 394 -13.30 -7.66 9.43
CA ALA A 394 -13.09 -8.53 10.58
C ALA A 394 -11.62 -8.61 10.97
N CYS A 395 -10.71 -8.75 10.00
CA CYS A 395 -9.27 -8.79 10.26
C CYS A 395 -8.78 -7.47 10.85
N GLU A 396 -9.15 -6.34 10.24
CA GLU A 396 -8.71 -5.01 10.66
C GLU A 396 -9.20 -4.64 12.06
N VAL A 397 -10.40 -5.08 12.45
CA VAL A 397 -10.99 -4.78 13.76
C VAL A 397 -10.55 -5.76 14.86
N LEU A 398 -10.50 -7.06 14.55
CA LEU A 398 -10.35 -8.14 15.54
C LEU A 398 -8.89 -8.63 15.69
N ALA A 399 -7.97 -8.17 14.84
CA ALA A 399 -6.57 -8.61 14.90
C ALA A 399 -5.91 -8.36 16.26
N GLN A 400 -5.04 -9.30 16.62
CA GLN A 400 -4.25 -9.29 17.85
C GLN A 400 -2.78 -9.27 17.48
N ASN A 401 -2.01 -8.44 18.17
CA ASN A 401 -0.59 -8.29 17.91
C ASN A 401 0.14 -9.65 18.03
N GLY A 402 0.91 -10.02 17.00
CA GLY A 402 1.66 -11.27 16.97
C GLY A 402 0.89 -12.52 16.50
N TYR A 403 -0.41 -12.41 16.17
CA TYR A 403 -1.22 -13.53 15.71
C TYR A 403 -1.87 -13.28 14.35
N VAL A 404 -1.92 -14.32 13.52
CA VAL A 404 -2.83 -14.36 12.38
C VAL A 404 -4.21 -14.80 12.87
N LEU A 405 -5.27 -14.55 12.11
CA LEU A 405 -6.62 -14.90 12.53
C LEU A 405 -7.20 -15.96 11.60
N LYS A 406 -7.74 -17.05 12.13
CA LYS A 406 -8.77 -17.79 11.40
C LYS A 406 -10.12 -17.14 11.67
N ILE A 407 -10.74 -16.64 10.60
CA ILE A 407 -12.02 -15.94 10.66
C ILE A 407 -13.07 -16.86 10.06
N ASP A 408 -14.01 -17.28 10.89
CA ASP A 408 -15.23 -17.99 10.49
C ASP A 408 -16.38 -16.99 10.30
N PHE A 409 -17.29 -17.28 9.36
CA PHE A 409 -18.44 -16.41 9.06
C PHE A 409 -19.76 -17.12 9.39
N LYS A 410 -20.73 -16.37 9.95
CA LYS A 410 -22.08 -16.83 10.33
C LYS A 410 -22.13 -17.98 11.36
N PRO A 411 -21.80 -17.69 12.65
CA PRO A 411 -21.49 -16.37 13.21
C PRO A 411 -20.04 -15.93 12.95
N LEU A 412 -19.79 -14.61 13.02
CA LEU A 412 -18.43 -14.08 12.93
C LEU A 412 -17.61 -14.50 14.16
N ILE A 413 -16.58 -15.32 13.95
CA ILE A 413 -15.65 -15.76 15.01
C ILE A 413 -14.22 -15.58 14.51
N ALA A 414 -13.39 -14.86 15.25
CA ALA A 414 -11.97 -14.72 14.96
C ALA A 414 -11.14 -15.45 16.02
N ARG A 415 -10.39 -16.47 15.61
CA ARG A 415 -9.47 -17.21 16.49
C ARG A 415 -8.01 -16.90 16.15
N PRO A 416 -7.18 -16.51 17.13
CA PRO A 416 -5.76 -16.31 16.90
C PRO A 416 -5.06 -17.64 16.60
N ILE A 417 -4.16 -17.61 15.61
CA ILE A 417 -3.26 -18.70 15.24
C ILE A 417 -1.83 -18.14 15.30
N SER A 418 -0.93 -18.91 15.90
CA SER A 418 0.50 -18.61 15.87
C SER A 418 1.12 -19.13 14.58
N LEU A 419 1.92 -18.30 13.92
CA LEU A 419 2.77 -18.75 12.82
C LEU A 419 4.01 -19.46 13.36
N PRO A 420 4.63 -20.35 12.58
CA PRO A 420 5.95 -20.88 12.91
C PRO A 420 6.96 -19.73 13.06
N GLN A 421 7.83 -19.80 14.07
CA GLN A 421 8.71 -18.68 14.44
C GLN A 421 9.62 -18.22 13.29
N ASP A 422 10.07 -19.16 12.45
CA ASP A 422 10.96 -18.87 11.33
C ASP A 422 10.23 -18.37 10.08
N ALA A 423 8.90 -18.46 10.03
CA ALA A 423 8.11 -18.05 8.86
C ALA A 423 7.95 -16.53 8.81
N ILE A 424 8.39 -15.92 7.71
CA ILE A 424 8.20 -14.49 7.44
C ILE A 424 7.57 -14.28 6.06
N PHE A 425 6.80 -13.20 5.95
CA PHE A 425 6.04 -12.88 4.74
C PHE A 425 6.51 -11.55 4.14
N ALA A 426 6.91 -11.58 2.87
CA ALA A 426 7.14 -10.37 2.08
C ALA A 426 5.88 -10.02 1.30
N VAL A 427 5.60 -8.72 1.19
CA VAL A 427 4.59 -8.18 0.28
C VAL A 427 5.29 -7.51 -0.89
N ILE A 428 4.91 -7.88 -2.11
CA ILE A 428 5.49 -7.38 -3.36
C ILE A 428 4.36 -6.87 -4.25
N HIS A 429 4.46 -5.63 -4.73
CA HIS A 429 3.47 -5.09 -5.66
C HIS A 429 3.76 -5.58 -7.07
N SER A 430 2.75 -6.03 -7.81
CA SER A 430 2.92 -6.54 -9.19
C SER A 430 3.21 -5.46 -10.23
N GLY A 431 3.31 -4.19 -9.85
CA GLY A 431 3.26 -3.04 -10.77
C GLY A 431 1.90 -2.74 -11.40
N SER A 432 0.89 -3.61 -11.26
CA SER A 432 -0.49 -3.38 -11.73
C SER A 432 -1.42 -3.09 -10.55
N SER A 433 -2.31 -2.11 -10.68
CA SER A 433 -3.27 -1.74 -9.64
C SER A 433 -4.69 -1.95 -10.14
N HIS A 434 -5.54 -2.54 -9.29
CA HIS A 434 -6.95 -2.78 -9.62
C HIS A 434 -7.88 -2.24 -8.53
N ASN A 435 -8.90 -1.48 -8.93
CA ASN A 435 -9.93 -0.99 -8.02
C ASN A 435 -11.13 -1.94 -8.06
N LYS A 436 -11.46 -2.57 -6.92
CA LYS A 436 -12.58 -3.53 -6.82
C LYS A 436 -13.91 -2.95 -7.30
N GLY A 437 -14.14 -1.64 -7.10
CA GLY A 437 -15.38 -0.96 -7.46
C GLY A 437 -15.45 -0.44 -8.90
N SER A 438 -14.39 -0.58 -9.71
CA SER A 438 -14.37 -0.02 -11.06
C SER A 438 -14.92 -0.95 -12.15
N ASN A 439 -15.10 -2.24 -11.85
CA ASN A 439 -15.66 -3.20 -12.80
C ASN A 439 -16.51 -4.29 -12.11
N ASN A 440 -17.20 -5.10 -12.93
CA ASN A 440 -18.14 -6.10 -12.44
C ASN A 440 -17.50 -7.46 -12.13
N TYR A 441 -16.18 -7.66 -12.29
CA TYR A 441 -15.56 -8.99 -12.19
C TYR A 441 -15.78 -9.63 -10.82
N TYR A 442 -15.66 -8.85 -9.75
CA TYR A 442 -15.88 -9.34 -8.39
C TYR A 442 -17.33 -9.84 -8.20
N ASN A 443 -18.32 -9.02 -8.57
CA ASN A 443 -19.73 -9.39 -8.44
C ASN A 443 -20.13 -10.55 -9.37
N GLN A 444 -19.50 -10.69 -10.54
CA GLN A 444 -19.67 -11.86 -11.42
C GLN A 444 -19.28 -13.15 -10.69
N ARG A 445 -18.13 -13.17 -10.00
CA ARG A 445 -17.67 -14.34 -9.24
C ARG A 445 -18.61 -14.72 -8.10
N VAL A 446 -19.16 -13.73 -7.40
CA VAL A 446 -20.17 -13.93 -6.35
C VAL A 446 -21.43 -14.61 -6.93
N VAL A 447 -21.92 -14.13 -8.07
CA VAL A 447 -23.10 -14.68 -8.75
C VAL A 447 -22.83 -16.10 -9.26
N GLU A 448 -21.67 -16.36 -9.87
CA GLU A 448 -21.27 -17.69 -10.34
C GLU A 448 -21.28 -18.73 -9.19
N CYS A 449 -20.76 -18.37 -8.02
CA CYS A 449 -20.79 -19.23 -6.83
C CYS A 449 -22.21 -19.46 -6.30
N ARG A 450 -23.04 -18.41 -6.27
CA ARG A 450 -24.44 -18.48 -5.84
C ARG A 450 -25.26 -19.41 -6.74
N LEU A 451 -25.13 -19.25 -8.06
CA LEU A 451 -25.80 -20.12 -9.03
C LEU A 451 -25.35 -21.57 -8.89
N GLY A 452 -24.05 -21.80 -8.68
CA GLY A 452 -23.54 -23.14 -8.37
C GLY A 452 -24.20 -23.75 -7.14
N ALA A 453 -24.35 -22.98 -6.06
CA ALA A 453 -25.01 -23.43 -4.85
C ALA A 453 -26.49 -23.80 -5.09
N GLN A 454 -27.22 -22.93 -5.79
CA GLN A 454 -28.63 -23.11 -6.12
C GLN A 454 -28.88 -24.29 -7.06
N ILE A 455 -28.03 -24.48 -8.08
CA ILE A 455 -28.10 -25.61 -9.01
C ILE A 455 -27.92 -26.93 -8.26
N ILE A 456 -26.92 -27.03 -7.38
CA ILE A 456 -26.70 -28.25 -6.58
C ILE A 456 -27.93 -28.51 -5.69
N ALA A 457 -28.41 -27.49 -4.97
CA ALA A 457 -29.59 -27.61 -4.11
C ALA A 457 -30.85 -28.07 -4.88
N LYS A 458 -31.08 -27.51 -6.08
CA LYS A 458 -32.19 -27.89 -6.96
C LYS A 458 -32.06 -29.34 -7.42
N LYS A 459 -30.88 -29.78 -7.88
CA LYS A 459 -30.64 -31.15 -8.37
C LYS A 459 -30.84 -32.22 -7.31
N VAL A 460 -30.54 -31.92 -6.04
CA VAL A 460 -30.81 -32.83 -4.92
C VAL A 460 -32.23 -32.67 -4.35
N ASN A 461 -33.13 -31.98 -5.06
CA ASN A 461 -34.54 -31.77 -4.71
C ASN A 461 -34.75 -31.02 -3.37
N TYR A 462 -33.85 -30.12 -2.98
CA TYR A 462 -34.05 -29.26 -1.83
C TYR A 462 -35.11 -28.19 -2.11
N LYS A 463 -36.22 -28.21 -1.37
CA LYS A 463 -37.41 -27.37 -1.62
C LYS A 463 -37.13 -25.86 -1.58
N HIS A 464 -36.23 -25.42 -0.69
CA HIS A 464 -35.93 -24.01 -0.45
C HIS A 464 -34.66 -23.53 -1.16
N TRP A 465 -34.30 -24.14 -2.29
CA TRP A 465 -33.07 -23.82 -3.03
C TRP A 465 -32.93 -22.34 -3.38
N MET A 466 -34.04 -21.61 -3.64
CA MET A 466 -34.02 -20.17 -3.94
C MET A 466 -33.45 -19.33 -2.79
N ASN A 467 -33.56 -19.82 -1.55
CA ASN A 467 -33.05 -19.16 -0.35
C ASN A 467 -31.56 -19.42 -0.12
N ILE A 468 -30.96 -20.34 -0.87
CA ILE A 468 -29.52 -20.62 -0.80
C ILE A 468 -28.78 -19.51 -1.54
N ARG A 469 -27.92 -18.80 -0.81
CA ARG A 469 -27.16 -17.65 -1.30
C ARG A 469 -25.66 -17.90 -1.37
N THR A 470 -25.15 -18.88 -0.62
CA THR A 470 -23.70 -19.18 -0.51
C THR A 470 -23.43 -20.68 -0.52
N LEU A 471 -22.18 -21.06 -0.82
CA LEU A 471 -21.73 -22.46 -0.81
C LEU A 471 -21.59 -23.02 0.62
N GLY A 472 -21.28 -22.19 1.61
CA GLY A 472 -21.30 -22.57 3.03
C GLY A 472 -22.72 -22.82 3.53
N GLN A 473 -23.69 -21.99 3.15
CA GLN A 473 -25.11 -22.22 3.45
C GLN A 473 -25.62 -23.51 2.82
N LEU A 474 -25.24 -23.79 1.56
CA LEU A 474 -25.54 -25.07 0.91
C LEU A 474 -25.04 -26.25 1.75
N SER A 475 -23.77 -26.23 2.17
CA SER A 475 -23.21 -27.30 3.00
C SER A 475 -24.00 -27.46 4.31
N LYS A 476 -24.24 -26.34 5.02
CA LYS A 476 -24.90 -26.33 6.33
C LYS A 476 -26.35 -26.82 6.27
N GLU A 477 -27.16 -26.27 5.37
CA GLU A 477 -28.60 -26.51 5.32
C GLU A 477 -28.97 -27.77 4.54
N VAL A 478 -28.26 -28.09 3.45
CA VAL A 478 -28.64 -29.17 2.54
C VAL A 478 -27.84 -30.45 2.80
N PHE A 479 -26.58 -30.32 3.23
CA PHE A 479 -25.68 -31.46 3.42
C PHE A 479 -25.21 -31.64 4.87
N ASN A 480 -25.93 -31.08 5.84
CA ASN A 480 -25.65 -31.22 7.26
C ASN A 480 -24.21 -30.82 7.66
N ASN A 481 -23.77 -29.67 7.16
CA ASN A 481 -22.46 -29.08 7.42
C ASN A 481 -21.27 -29.99 7.04
N LYS A 482 -21.40 -30.68 5.92
CA LYS A 482 -20.37 -31.55 5.34
C LYS A 482 -19.08 -30.75 5.05
N CYS A 483 -17.93 -31.38 5.27
CA CYS A 483 -16.63 -30.70 5.14
C CYS A 483 -16.34 -30.27 3.68
N PRO A 484 -15.49 -29.25 3.46
CA PRO A 484 -15.22 -28.74 2.10
C PRO A 484 -14.73 -29.81 1.12
N ASN A 485 -13.88 -30.75 1.56
CA ASN A 485 -13.39 -31.83 0.71
C ASN A 485 -14.51 -32.76 0.23
N ASP A 486 -15.47 -33.09 1.10
CA ASP A 486 -16.62 -33.90 0.70
C ASP A 486 -17.62 -33.10 -0.16
N MET A 487 -17.75 -31.79 0.10
CA MET A 487 -18.54 -30.89 -0.74
C MET A 487 -17.96 -30.73 -2.14
N PHE A 488 -16.65 -30.85 -2.30
CA PHE A 488 -16.02 -30.92 -3.62
C PHE A 488 -16.53 -32.13 -4.42
N ASN A 489 -16.63 -33.31 -3.78
CA ASN A 489 -17.19 -34.51 -4.42
C ASN A 489 -18.66 -34.33 -4.79
N VAL A 490 -19.44 -33.69 -3.90
CA VAL A 490 -20.84 -33.33 -4.21
C VAL A 490 -20.91 -32.42 -5.44
N ALA A 491 -20.06 -31.40 -5.53
CA ALA A 491 -20.00 -30.53 -6.69
C ALA A 491 -19.62 -31.31 -7.96
N PHE A 492 -18.66 -32.23 -7.84
CA PHE A 492 -18.20 -33.07 -8.95
C PHE A 492 -19.32 -33.96 -9.52
N GLU A 493 -20.17 -34.50 -8.66
CA GLU A 493 -21.32 -35.34 -9.07
C GLU A 493 -22.47 -34.52 -9.67
N ASN A 494 -22.64 -33.27 -9.25
CA ASN A 494 -23.84 -32.47 -9.56
C ASN A 494 -23.61 -31.40 -10.63
N LEU A 495 -22.38 -30.93 -10.85
CA LEU A 495 -22.06 -29.91 -11.83
C LEU A 495 -21.48 -30.53 -13.10
N LYS A 496 -21.67 -29.87 -14.25
CA LYS A 496 -21.19 -30.39 -15.53
C LYS A 496 -19.71 -30.04 -15.71
N SER A 497 -18.96 -30.95 -16.33
CA SER A 497 -17.60 -30.72 -16.82
C SER A 497 -17.54 -30.32 -18.29
N ALA A 498 -18.64 -30.50 -19.05
CA ALA A 498 -18.73 -30.10 -20.45
C ALA A 498 -18.67 -28.56 -20.61
N ASN A 499 -18.20 -28.10 -21.77
CA ASN A 499 -18.01 -26.68 -22.09
C ASN A 499 -17.22 -25.92 -21.02
N ASP A 500 -16.15 -26.54 -20.51
CA ASP A 500 -15.29 -26.01 -19.43
C ASP A 500 -16.05 -25.60 -18.15
N GLY A 501 -17.21 -26.22 -17.91
CA GLY A 501 -18.06 -25.90 -16.75
C GLY A 501 -18.82 -24.57 -16.86
N LYS A 502 -18.95 -24.04 -18.09
CA LYS A 502 -19.72 -22.83 -18.40
C LYS A 502 -21.18 -23.15 -18.68
N TYR A 503 -22.07 -22.28 -18.20
CA TYR A 503 -23.51 -22.40 -18.34
C TYR A 503 -24.07 -21.15 -19.05
N THR A 504 -24.92 -21.34 -20.04
CA THR A 504 -25.69 -20.23 -20.61
C THR A 504 -26.85 -19.85 -19.68
N ARG A 505 -27.36 -18.63 -19.83
CA ARG A 505 -28.54 -18.17 -19.10
C ARG A 505 -29.75 -19.06 -19.33
N GLU A 506 -29.92 -19.56 -20.56
CA GLU A 506 -30.97 -20.50 -20.94
C GLU A 506 -30.82 -21.82 -20.19
N GLU A 507 -29.62 -22.41 -20.17
CA GLU A 507 -29.36 -23.64 -19.43
C GLU A 507 -29.63 -23.47 -17.92
N VAL A 508 -29.24 -22.34 -17.33
CA VAL A 508 -29.52 -22.05 -15.91
C VAL A 508 -31.02 -21.99 -15.65
N LYS A 509 -31.79 -21.29 -16.49
CA LYS A 509 -33.26 -21.20 -16.39
C LYS A 509 -33.92 -22.57 -16.51
N GLU A 510 -33.46 -23.39 -17.45
CA GLU A 510 -33.96 -24.75 -17.65
C GLU A 510 -33.69 -25.64 -16.43
N ILE A 511 -32.45 -25.61 -15.89
CA ILE A 511 -32.08 -26.41 -14.71
C ILE A 511 -32.86 -26.00 -13.46
N LEU A 512 -33.02 -24.69 -13.25
CA LEU A 512 -33.71 -24.16 -12.08
C LEU A 512 -35.24 -24.21 -12.23
N GLU A 513 -35.74 -24.41 -13.45
CA GLU A 513 -37.15 -24.40 -13.84
C GLU A 513 -37.82 -23.05 -13.52
N ILE A 514 -37.16 -21.95 -13.91
CA ILE A 514 -37.62 -20.58 -13.67
C ILE A 514 -37.59 -19.74 -14.94
N ASP A 515 -38.32 -18.62 -14.91
CA ASP A 515 -38.24 -17.60 -15.95
C ASP A 515 -37.10 -16.59 -15.68
N ASP A 516 -36.90 -15.69 -16.64
CA ASP A 516 -35.83 -14.69 -16.57
C ASP A 516 -36.05 -13.67 -15.45
N SER A 517 -37.32 -13.32 -15.20
CA SER A 517 -37.70 -12.35 -14.15
C SER A 517 -37.39 -12.88 -12.75
N THR A 518 -37.64 -14.17 -12.51
CA THR A 518 -37.30 -14.86 -11.28
C THR A 518 -35.78 -15.01 -11.15
N LEU A 519 -35.05 -15.33 -12.22
CA LEU A 519 -33.58 -15.41 -12.17
C LEU A 519 -32.96 -14.08 -11.72
N ILE A 520 -33.41 -12.96 -12.30
CA ILE A 520 -32.92 -11.63 -11.96
C ILE A 520 -33.18 -11.30 -10.48
N SER A 521 -34.41 -11.52 -10.01
CA SER A 521 -34.80 -11.14 -8.65
C SER A 521 -34.24 -12.05 -7.55
N THR A 522 -33.96 -13.32 -7.86
CA THR A 522 -33.55 -14.31 -6.85
C THR A 522 -32.06 -14.64 -6.85
N SER A 523 -31.37 -14.43 -7.97
CA SER A 523 -30.04 -15.03 -8.19
C SER A 523 -28.99 -14.03 -8.67
N LEU A 524 -29.39 -13.01 -9.42
CA LEU A 524 -28.47 -11.99 -9.94
C LEU A 524 -28.44 -10.74 -9.03
N ASN A 525 -27.42 -9.92 -9.23
CA ASN A 525 -27.30 -8.57 -8.68
C ASN A 525 -27.61 -7.53 -9.78
N SER A 526 -27.92 -6.29 -9.37
CA SER A 526 -28.27 -5.19 -10.29
C SER A 526 -27.23 -4.94 -11.39
N ASN A 527 -25.94 -5.12 -11.12
CA ASN A 527 -24.86 -4.94 -12.09
C ASN A 527 -24.46 -6.23 -12.86
N THR A 528 -25.25 -7.30 -12.72
CA THR A 528 -24.99 -8.60 -13.37
C THR A 528 -26.19 -9.10 -14.19
N THR A 529 -27.26 -8.29 -14.31
CA THR A 529 -28.49 -8.68 -15.01
C THR A 529 -28.28 -9.00 -16.48
N GLU A 530 -27.29 -8.38 -17.12
CA GLU A 530 -26.96 -8.56 -18.55
C GLU A 530 -26.07 -9.78 -18.84
N MET A 531 -25.68 -10.55 -17.82
CA MET A 531 -24.85 -11.75 -18.03
C MET A 531 -25.61 -12.81 -18.84
N LYS A 532 -24.97 -13.28 -19.90
CA LYS A 532 -25.48 -14.33 -20.81
C LYS A 532 -24.87 -15.70 -20.56
N GLU A 533 -23.68 -15.72 -19.96
CA GLU A 533 -22.93 -16.94 -19.64
C GLU A 533 -22.33 -16.83 -18.23
N PHE A 534 -22.18 -17.97 -17.58
CA PHE A 534 -21.70 -18.11 -16.21
C PHE A 534 -20.64 -19.23 -16.15
N VAL A 535 -19.44 -18.93 -15.66
CA VAL A 535 -18.43 -19.94 -15.38
C VAL A 535 -18.72 -20.48 -13.98
N ILE A 536 -19.42 -21.62 -13.85
CA ILE A 536 -19.93 -22.07 -12.54
C ILE A 536 -19.02 -23.13 -11.93
N THR A 537 -18.81 -24.24 -12.64
CA THR A 537 -18.11 -25.42 -12.08
C THR A 537 -16.71 -25.07 -11.55
N PRO A 538 -15.84 -24.36 -12.31
CA PRO A 538 -14.51 -23.99 -11.82
C PRO A 538 -14.55 -23.13 -10.55
N ARG A 539 -15.53 -22.21 -10.43
CA ARG A 539 -15.66 -21.33 -9.24
C ARG A 539 -16.05 -22.10 -8.00
N VAL A 540 -17.00 -23.04 -8.15
CA VAL A 540 -17.41 -23.91 -7.05
C VAL A 540 -16.26 -24.81 -6.60
N TYR A 541 -15.50 -25.39 -7.55
CA TYR A 541 -14.31 -26.19 -7.26
C TYR A 541 -13.21 -25.39 -6.57
N HIS A 542 -12.97 -24.16 -7.02
CA HIS A 542 -12.06 -23.25 -6.35
C HIS A 542 -12.49 -23.06 -4.88
N CYS A 543 -13.74 -22.65 -4.64
CA CYS A 543 -14.21 -22.35 -3.29
C CYS A 543 -14.08 -23.53 -2.33
N PHE A 544 -14.51 -24.74 -2.72
CA PHE A 544 -14.40 -25.90 -1.85
C PHE A 544 -12.96 -26.35 -1.63
N SER A 545 -12.12 -26.34 -2.69
CA SER A 545 -10.71 -26.69 -2.54
C SER A 545 -9.93 -25.66 -1.72
N GLU A 546 -10.25 -24.37 -1.84
CA GLU A 546 -9.62 -23.28 -1.10
C GLU A 546 -10.03 -23.32 0.38
N ALA A 547 -11.31 -23.55 0.67
CA ALA A 547 -11.79 -23.75 2.03
C ALA A 547 -11.13 -24.97 2.70
N ASN A 548 -10.85 -26.04 1.94
CA ASN A 548 -10.06 -27.16 2.45
C ASN A 548 -8.60 -26.77 2.72
N ARG A 549 -7.96 -26.00 1.82
CA ARG A 549 -6.60 -25.50 2.01
C ARG A 549 -6.48 -24.64 3.27
N VAL A 550 -7.49 -23.84 3.62
CA VAL A 550 -7.53 -23.09 4.89
C VAL A 550 -7.45 -24.01 6.11
N ILE A 551 -8.20 -25.12 6.10
CA ILE A 551 -8.18 -26.11 7.19
C ILE A 551 -6.79 -26.76 7.30
N GLU A 552 -6.19 -27.15 6.18
CA GLU A 552 -4.86 -27.75 6.18
C GLU A 552 -3.75 -26.75 6.54
N PHE A 553 -3.91 -25.48 6.19
CA PHE A 553 -2.96 -24.42 6.55
C PHE A 553 -2.96 -24.16 8.07
N GLU A 554 -4.13 -24.14 8.71
CA GLU A 554 -4.22 -24.08 10.18
C GLU A 554 -3.46 -25.24 10.83
N LYS A 555 -3.68 -26.48 10.37
CA LYS A 555 -2.96 -27.66 10.87
C LYS A 555 -1.45 -27.56 10.63
N ALA A 556 -1.03 -27.00 9.49
CA ALA A 556 0.39 -26.78 9.18
C ALA A 556 1.03 -25.77 10.14
N CYS A 557 0.32 -24.68 10.48
CA CYS A 557 0.75 -23.74 11.51
C CYS A 557 0.90 -24.42 12.88
N GLU A 558 -0.11 -25.19 13.31
CA GLU A 558 -0.09 -25.91 14.60
C GLU A 558 1.08 -26.91 14.70
N ARG A 559 1.49 -27.51 13.58
CA ARG A 559 2.59 -28.48 13.51
C ARG A 559 3.95 -27.86 13.19
N ASN A 560 4.02 -26.55 12.97
CA ASN A 560 5.20 -25.82 12.51
C ASN A 560 5.75 -26.33 11.15
N GLU A 561 4.89 -26.75 10.23
CA GLU A 561 5.26 -27.30 8.92
C GLU A 561 5.30 -26.21 7.83
N ILE A 562 6.35 -25.39 7.81
CA ILE A 562 6.51 -24.28 6.82
C ILE A 562 6.46 -24.80 5.38
N SER A 563 7.03 -25.97 5.10
CA SER A 563 6.99 -26.57 3.75
C SER A 563 5.57 -26.91 3.29
N LEU A 564 4.70 -27.36 4.21
CA LEU A 564 3.30 -27.61 3.90
C LEU A 564 2.53 -26.31 3.69
N MET A 565 2.77 -25.29 4.54
CA MET A 565 2.21 -23.95 4.33
C MET A 565 2.57 -23.41 2.93
N ALA A 566 3.84 -23.56 2.54
CA ALA A 566 4.32 -23.13 1.23
C ALA A 566 3.63 -23.86 0.07
N ALA A 567 3.50 -25.19 0.15
CA ALA A 567 2.79 -25.98 -0.86
C ALA A 567 1.33 -25.50 -1.02
N LEU A 568 0.61 -25.34 0.09
CA LEU A 568 -0.79 -24.88 0.11
C LEU A 568 -0.95 -23.46 -0.48
N MET A 569 -0.02 -22.55 -0.20
CA MET A 569 -0.04 -21.19 -0.78
C MET A 569 0.16 -21.21 -2.31
N ASN A 570 1.08 -22.02 -2.81
CA ASN A 570 1.32 -22.17 -4.25
C ASN A 570 0.12 -22.80 -4.96
N GLU A 571 -0.51 -23.81 -4.33
CA GLU A 571 -1.76 -24.41 -4.83
C GLU A 571 -2.92 -23.42 -4.84
N SER A 572 -3.04 -22.57 -3.80
CA SER A 572 -4.01 -21.49 -3.74
C SER A 572 -3.83 -20.52 -4.92
N HIS A 573 -2.59 -20.08 -5.19
CA HIS A 573 -2.33 -19.21 -6.34
C HIS A 573 -2.73 -19.86 -7.67
N ASN A 574 -2.34 -21.11 -7.90
CA ASN A 574 -2.71 -21.83 -9.12
C ASN A 574 -4.24 -21.97 -9.26
N SER A 575 -4.94 -22.20 -8.15
CA SER A 575 -6.40 -22.25 -8.11
C SER A 575 -7.03 -20.89 -8.44
N CYS A 576 -6.52 -19.79 -7.86
CA CYS A 576 -6.97 -18.43 -8.19
C CYS A 576 -6.74 -18.09 -9.67
N LYS A 577 -5.61 -18.52 -10.24
CA LYS A 577 -5.27 -18.33 -11.65
C LYS A 577 -6.17 -19.14 -12.59
N VAL A 578 -6.26 -20.45 -12.37
CA VAL A 578 -6.86 -21.39 -13.33
C VAL A 578 -8.35 -21.58 -13.09
N LEU A 579 -8.76 -21.82 -11.84
CA LEU A 579 -10.15 -22.13 -11.51
C LEU A 579 -10.97 -20.87 -11.24
N TYR A 580 -10.38 -19.85 -10.63
CA TYR A 580 -11.09 -18.61 -10.32
C TYR A 580 -10.89 -17.48 -11.33
N GLU A 581 -9.86 -17.57 -12.17
CA GLU A 581 -9.54 -16.54 -13.16
C GLU A 581 -9.56 -15.12 -12.55
N CYS A 582 -8.90 -14.98 -11.39
CA CYS A 582 -8.69 -13.71 -10.69
C CYS A 582 -7.22 -13.29 -10.59
N SER A 583 -6.31 -13.95 -11.31
CA SER A 583 -4.94 -13.46 -11.49
C SER A 583 -4.81 -12.52 -12.70
N CYS A 584 -3.61 -12.03 -12.96
CA CYS A 584 -3.23 -11.32 -14.19
C CYS A 584 -1.76 -11.64 -14.54
N GLU A 585 -1.31 -11.21 -15.72
CA GLU A 585 0.05 -11.48 -16.20
C GLU A 585 1.12 -10.92 -15.25
N GLU A 586 0.89 -9.73 -14.69
CA GLU A 586 1.81 -9.08 -13.76
C GLU A 586 1.89 -9.82 -12.42
N LEU A 587 0.76 -10.29 -11.88
CA LEU A 587 0.73 -11.11 -10.67
C LEU A 587 1.45 -12.44 -10.89
N ASP A 588 1.15 -13.13 -12.00
CA ASP A 588 1.76 -14.41 -12.34
C ASP A 588 3.28 -14.27 -12.53
N SER A 589 3.72 -13.21 -13.20
CA SER A 589 5.14 -12.90 -13.39
C SER A 589 5.82 -12.58 -12.06
N THR A 590 5.15 -11.83 -11.18
CA THR A 590 5.69 -11.51 -9.84
C THR A 590 5.81 -12.75 -8.97
N VAL A 591 4.81 -13.64 -8.99
CA VAL A 591 4.88 -14.94 -8.29
C VAL A 591 6.05 -15.76 -8.80
N LYS A 592 6.21 -15.86 -10.13
CA LYS A 592 7.33 -16.58 -10.74
C LYS A 592 8.69 -16.00 -10.30
N ILE A 593 8.86 -14.68 -10.33
CA ILE A 593 10.09 -14.00 -9.88
C ILE A 593 10.39 -14.31 -8.41
N CYS A 594 9.37 -14.30 -7.54
CA CYS A 594 9.55 -14.64 -6.13
C CYS A 594 10.08 -16.07 -5.97
N LEU A 595 9.46 -17.04 -6.63
CA LEU A 595 9.87 -18.45 -6.57
C LEU A 595 11.29 -18.66 -7.12
N GLU A 596 11.61 -18.07 -8.28
CA GLU A 596 12.95 -18.17 -8.89
C GLU A 596 14.04 -17.48 -8.06
N SER A 597 13.67 -16.46 -7.26
CA SER A 597 14.60 -15.75 -6.38
C SER A 597 14.94 -16.52 -5.09
N GLY A 598 14.10 -17.49 -4.72
CA GLY A 598 14.30 -18.36 -3.57
C GLY A 598 13.24 -18.24 -2.46
N PHE A 599 12.09 -17.60 -2.70
CA PHE A 599 10.95 -17.71 -1.78
C PHE A 599 10.39 -19.13 -1.81
N LEU A 600 9.89 -19.62 -0.66
CA LEU A 600 9.30 -20.96 -0.55
C LEU A 600 7.92 -21.04 -1.22
N ALA A 601 7.16 -19.96 -1.14
CA ALA A 601 5.88 -19.83 -1.83
C ALA A 601 5.56 -18.38 -2.15
N ALA A 602 4.71 -18.18 -3.14
CA ALA A 602 4.17 -16.86 -3.48
C ALA A 602 2.77 -17.00 -4.07
N ARG A 603 1.86 -16.10 -3.67
CA ARG A 603 0.50 -16.04 -4.20
C ARG A 603 -0.01 -14.60 -4.24
N LEU A 604 -0.96 -14.32 -5.12
CA LEU A 604 -1.74 -13.08 -5.04
C LEU A 604 -2.43 -12.96 -3.66
N THR A 605 -2.68 -11.75 -3.19
CA THR A 605 -3.48 -11.49 -1.98
C THR A 605 -4.54 -10.43 -2.26
N GLY A 606 -5.73 -10.61 -1.68
CA GLY A 606 -6.89 -9.76 -1.94
C GLY A 606 -7.61 -10.17 -3.23
N ALA A 607 -8.44 -9.26 -3.77
CA ALA A 607 -9.34 -9.60 -4.88
C ALA A 607 -8.66 -10.04 -6.19
N GLY A 608 -7.35 -9.79 -6.36
CA GLY A 608 -6.64 -10.10 -7.60
C GLY A 608 -6.96 -9.12 -8.74
N TRP A 609 -6.75 -9.57 -9.98
CA TRP A 609 -6.72 -8.77 -11.22
C TRP A 609 -5.72 -7.61 -11.19
N GLY A 610 -4.72 -7.70 -10.31
CA GLY A 610 -3.75 -6.66 -9.97
C GLY A 610 -3.43 -6.66 -8.48
N GLY A 611 -2.61 -5.71 -8.04
CA GLY A 611 -2.22 -5.54 -6.65
C GLY A 611 -1.00 -6.35 -6.24
N CYS A 612 -1.02 -6.89 -5.02
CA CYS A 612 0.14 -7.49 -4.39
C CYS A 612 0.17 -9.02 -4.43
N VAL A 613 1.40 -9.52 -4.36
CA VAL A 613 1.77 -10.89 -4.02
C VAL A 613 2.23 -10.93 -2.57
N ILE A 614 1.81 -11.95 -1.84
CA ILE A 614 2.38 -12.33 -0.55
C ILE A 614 3.27 -13.56 -0.75
N ALA A 615 4.53 -13.46 -0.30
CA ALA A 615 5.54 -14.49 -0.47
C ALA A 615 6.08 -14.95 0.88
N LEU A 616 6.13 -16.27 1.08
CA LEU A 616 6.61 -16.93 2.30
C LEU A 616 8.07 -17.31 2.15
N THR A 617 8.87 -17.03 3.18
CA THR A 617 10.26 -17.46 3.30
C THR A 617 10.64 -17.61 4.77
N THR A 618 11.90 -17.95 5.03
CA THR A 618 12.47 -18.07 6.38
C THR A 618 13.30 -16.85 6.75
N ILE A 619 13.46 -16.58 8.06
CA ILE A 619 14.21 -15.42 8.59
C ILE A 619 15.64 -15.33 8.02
N ASP A 620 16.33 -16.45 7.88
CA ASP A 620 17.71 -16.54 7.37
C ASP A 620 17.85 -16.19 5.88
N MET A 621 16.74 -16.24 5.13
CA MET A 621 16.70 -15.89 3.72
C MET A 621 16.34 -14.42 3.47
N LYS A 622 15.95 -13.68 4.51
CA LYS A 622 15.47 -12.30 4.41
C LYS A 622 16.45 -11.38 3.65
N GLU A 623 17.68 -11.24 4.15
CA GLU A 623 18.69 -10.33 3.59
C GLU A 623 19.04 -10.69 2.13
N LYS A 624 19.17 -11.98 1.82
CA LYS A 624 19.47 -12.47 0.47
C LYS A 624 18.36 -12.18 -0.53
N LEU A 625 17.11 -12.13 -0.07
CA LEU A 625 15.95 -11.88 -0.93
C LEU A 625 15.71 -10.38 -1.16
N GLU A 626 16.07 -9.52 -0.19
CA GLU A 626 16.05 -8.06 -0.36
C GLU A 626 16.99 -7.58 -1.47
N GLU A 627 18.09 -8.30 -1.73
CA GLU A 627 19.00 -8.00 -2.84
C GLU A 627 18.46 -8.41 -4.22
N LYS A 628 17.49 -9.32 -4.27
CA LYS A 628 17.00 -9.94 -5.51
C LYS A 628 15.64 -9.44 -5.96
N VAL A 629 14.76 -9.11 -5.00
CA VAL A 629 13.37 -8.76 -5.27
C VAL A 629 13.06 -7.42 -4.62
N ASN A 630 12.35 -6.55 -5.35
CA ASN A 630 11.88 -5.29 -4.81
C ASN A 630 10.70 -5.53 -3.86
N ILE A 631 11.00 -5.69 -2.58
CA ILE A 631 10.01 -5.94 -1.53
C ILE A 631 9.37 -4.61 -1.11
N LEU A 632 8.04 -4.55 -1.15
CA LEU A 632 7.29 -3.37 -0.74
C LEU A 632 7.39 -3.17 0.77
N PHE A 633 7.16 -4.25 1.53
CA PHE A 633 7.46 -4.33 2.95
C PHE A 633 7.44 -5.80 3.42
N TRP A 634 8.08 -6.05 4.56
CA TRP A 634 7.93 -7.30 5.31
C TRP A 634 6.75 -7.19 6.25
N SER A 635 5.84 -8.15 6.19
CA SER A 635 4.64 -8.16 6.99
C SER A 635 4.82 -9.00 8.25
N HIS A 636 4.33 -8.47 9.37
CA HIS A 636 4.23 -9.16 10.65
C HIS A 636 2.82 -8.95 11.20
N PRO A 637 2.25 -9.92 11.94
CA PRO A 637 0.91 -9.76 12.47
C PRO A 637 0.82 -8.58 13.45
N SER A 638 0.05 -7.55 13.10
CA SER A 638 -0.15 -6.32 13.87
C SER A 638 -1.45 -6.38 14.71
N LYS A 639 -1.56 -5.51 15.72
CA LYS A 639 -2.84 -5.22 16.38
C LYS A 639 -3.87 -4.64 15.40
N GLY A 640 -5.15 -4.92 15.68
CA GLY A 640 -6.31 -4.35 15.02
C GLY A 640 -6.54 -2.86 15.31
N ILE A 641 -7.72 -2.39 14.93
CA ILE A 641 -8.15 -1.00 15.05
C ILE A 641 -8.11 -0.50 16.49
N ASP A 642 -7.73 0.77 16.65
CA ASP A 642 -7.51 1.41 17.94
C ASP A 642 -7.95 2.88 17.93
N LEU A 643 -8.47 3.36 19.06
CA LEU A 643 -8.89 4.74 19.29
C LEU A 643 -8.06 5.33 20.44
N THR A 644 -7.50 6.52 20.25
CA THR A 644 -6.76 7.26 21.28
C THR A 644 -7.34 8.64 21.47
N ASN A 645 -7.53 9.07 22.72
CA ASN A 645 -7.79 10.47 23.04
C ASN A 645 -6.44 11.21 23.13
N ILE A 646 -6.26 12.23 22.29
CA ILE A 646 -4.98 12.94 22.14
C ILE A 646 -4.68 13.85 23.33
N TYR A 647 -5.69 14.28 24.10
CA TYR A 647 -5.47 15.11 25.29
C TYR A 647 -5.04 14.32 26.52
N VAL A 648 -5.17 12.99 26.50
CA VAL A 648 -4.92 12.10 27.64
C VAL A 648 -3.70 11.21 27.41
N ALA A 649 -3.24 11.09 26.17
CA ALA A 649 -2.06 10.33 25.75
C ALA A 649 -0.83 11.24 25.67
#